data_AF-A0A9E5B306-F1
#
_entry.id   AF-A0A9E5B306-F1
#
_cell.length_a   1.000
_cell.length_b   1.000
_cell.length_c   1.000
_cell.angle_alpha   90.00
_cell.angle_beta   90.00
_cell.angle_gamma   90.00
#
_symmetry.space_group_name_H-M   'P 1'
#
loop_
_entity.id
_entity.type
_entity.pdbx_description
1 polymer ?
#
loop_
_entity_poly.entity_id
_entity_poly.type
_entity_poly.pdbx_seq_one_letter_code
_entity_poly.pdbx_strand_id
1 'polypeptide(L)'
;MSNSGKSLGPLSAGWHAARDFSGLAPGASTLWPRWAMLRAVGIVFVVIFSGIIAESGALIGPKGLLPLPRLLEQARAEHTGVLDPVLHRPSLFWINADPTMIAAVEWGGLLAAIALVLNLCPRLALFICWLALLSFARVWVIFSEPQLDWLMLEVALLCIPFAPAGLRPGLGGASPPSPLALFMMRWLLLRVMFGPGLAKLIYGDPHWLNFTAMDVLYESAPSPTIVGYFNHHLPHAWHVVEWVLTFAAEIIAPLLAVFGGRRGRWIALASWTALQAGIQLNCNYGWLNTAAIGLGLLLLDDQMLARTTGLLRRRLPAWSLPAPAAPTPAATGIGWKKVTVATGLWAHFALSIAVYWDKESVPPVLLTHGSSNAFKLYAHIDPVHRVTEFTGSNDGGQTWRAYEFFHYPQPLDRMSGFIAPHFPRFEGSLQIVLATRPEPHSIYAIVAGHLLAQNPEIVRLFRKNPFPDQPPQMIRMATYRYRFTDLETYRTTGNFWRREHEGDYLPMIYLNERQEIVRAESEIAVTRIKAHYQNPDAQNRLGLHLVNGELGLSRDPVQAAGWFRRAAELGLADAQFNLSLFLLNGDGARPDLPQAALWGQRAAKQGLTNAQDLLGLMYARGDGVPKDPVEALAWFMVAANLGHQEAARRANLLKAELRPDAVARAESRARSLRTEIEATKKSP
;
A
#
# COMPACT_ATOMS: atom_id res chain seq x y z
N MET A 1 3.30 61.38 -44.61
CA MET A 1 2.12 60.55 -44.30
C MET A 1 2.55 59.49 -43.29
N SER A 2 1.99 59.54 -42.07
CA SER A 2 2.28 58.59 -41.01
C SER A 2 1.70 57.23 -41.38
N ASN A 3 2.52 56.18 -41.48
CA ASN A 3 2.01 54.84 -41.76
C ASN A 3 1.73 54.13 -40.44
N SER A 4 0.56 54.45 -39.86
CA SER A 4 -0.07 53.68 -38.80
C SER A 4 -0.55 52.34 -39.38
N GLY A 5 0.36 51.36 -39.43
CA GLY A 5 0.03 49.97 -39.77
C GLY A 5 -0.68 49.29 -38.61
N LYS A 6 -2.02 49.25 -38.70
CA LYS A 6 -2.93 48.62 -37.74
C LYS A 6 -2.63 47.14 -37.51
N SER A 7 -2.67 46.78 -36.23
CA SER A 7 -2.97 45.48 -35.63
C SER A 7 -2.66 44.22 -36.45
N LEU A 8 -1.48 43.66 -36.21
CA LEU A 8 -1.33 42.21 -36.31
C LEU A 8 -2.38 41.59 -35.35
N GLY A 9 -3.29 40.78 -35.88
CA GLY A 9 -4.47 40.28 -35.16
C GLY A 9 -4.17 39.37 -33.94
N PRO A 10 -5.21 38.82 -33.27
CA PRO A 10 -5.07 37.97 -32.08
C PRO A 10 -4.12 36.78 -32.26
N LEU A 11 -4.02 36.24 -33.48
CA LEU A 11 -3.08 35.15 -33.82
C LEU A 11 -1.60 35.55 -33.68
N SER A 12 -1.26 36.80 -34.00
CA SER A 12 0.11 37.30 -33.84
C SER A 12 0.48 37.50 -32.37
N ALA A 13 -0.48 37.98 -31.56
CA ALA A 13 -0.31 38.17 -30.13
C ALA A 13 -0.14 36.81 -29.42
N GLY A 14 -0.93 35.81 -29.81
CA GLY A 14 -0.80 34.43 -29.34
C GLY A 14 0.56 33.83 -29.70
N TRP A 15 1.04 34.03 -30.92
CA TRP A 15 2.37 33.58 -31.33
C TRP A 15 3.50 34.28 -30.55
N HIS A 16 3.41 35.58 -30.32
CA HIS A 16 4.38 36.31 -29.51
C HIS A 16 4.41 35.81 -28.05
N ALA A 17 3.25 35.52 -27.46
CA ALA A 17 3.15 34.94 -26.13
C ALA A 17 3.78 33.53 -26.07
N ALA A 18 3.49 32.67 -27.04
CA ALA A 18 4.10 31.35 -27.15
C ALA A 18 5.62 31.41 -27.35
N ARG A 19 6.13 32.42 -28.06
CA ARG A 19 7.57 32.68 -28.20
C ARG A 19 8.25 33.13 -26.90
N ASP A 20 7.58 33.95 -26.09
CA ASP A 20 8.07 34.31 -24.75
C ASP A 20 8.12 33.08 -23.84
N PHE A 21 7.05 32.27 -23.87
CA PHE A 21 6.98 31.01 -23.13
C PHE A 21 8.00 29.97 -23.62
N SER A 22 8.39 29.94 -24.89
CA SER A 22 9.45 29.03 -25.35
C SER A 22 10.87 29.59 -25.16
N GLY A 23 11.01 30.84 -24.69
CA GLY A 23 12.30 31.52 -24.54
C GLY A 23 12.95 31.93 -25.87
N LEU A 24 12.14 32.01 -26.93
CA LEU A 24 12.54 32.51 -28.26
C LEU A 24 12.28 34.01 -28.44
N ALA A 25 11.78 34.69 -27.40
CA ALA A 25 11.57 36.13 -27.39
C ALA A 25 12.90 36.88 -27.13
N PRO A 26 13.11 38.05 -27.78
CA PRO A 26 14.29 38.88 -27.53
C PRO A 26 14.41 39.25 -26.04
N GLY A 27 15.58 38.98 -25.46
CA GLY A 27 15.87 39.26 -24.06
C GLY A 27 15.35 38.23 -23.05
N ALA A 28 14.68 37.15 -23.47
CA ALA A 28 14.30 36.06 -22.55
C ALA A 28 15.57 35.36 -22.02
N SER A 29 15.79 35.40 -20.70
CA SER A 29 16.90 34.72 -20.02
C SER A 29 16.37 33.91 -18.84
N THR A 30 16.92 32.72 -18.63
CA THR A 30 16.42 31.75 -17.64
C THR A 30 17.55 31.12 -16.83
N LEU A 31 18.63 31.86 -16.57
CA LEU A 31 19.81 31.34 -15.88
C LEU A 31 19.51 31.02 -14.42
N TRP A 32 18.83 31.91 -13.71
CA TRP A 32 18.44 31.70 -12.31
C TRP A 32 17.37 30.61 -12.16
N PRO A 33 16.25 30.65 -12.90
CA PRO A 33 15.26 29.58 -12.88
C PRO A 33 15.85 28.20 -13.18
N ARG A 34 16.72 28.09 -14.19
CA ARG A 34 17.44 26.84 -14.50
C ARG A 34 18.29 26.38 -13.32
N TRP A 35 19.08 27.27 -12.73
CA TRP A 35 19.99 26.97 -11.63
C TRP A 35 19.24 26.49 -10.37
N ALA A 36 18.10 27.12 -10.07
CA ALA A 36 17.24 26.74 -8.95
C ALA A 36 16.53 25.41 -9.20
N MET A 37 15.97 25.25 -10.40
CA MET A 37 15.30 24.02 -10.83
C MET A 37 16.23 22.80 -10.76
N LEU A 38 17.46 22.90 -11.27
CA LEU A 38 18.42 21.78 -11.22
C LEU A 38 18.78 21.37 -9.78
N ARG A 39 18.79 22.32 -8.82
CA ARG A 39 18.96 22.01 -7.40
C ARG A 39 17.75 21.32 -6.81
N ALA A 40 16.54 21.78 -7.15
CA ALA A 40 15.31 21.12 -6.72
C ALA A 40 15.29 19.66 -7.22
N VAL A 41 15.66 19.41 -8.48
CA VAL A 41 15.84 18.06 -9.03
C VAL A 41 16.90 17.26 -8.25
N GLY A 42 18.05 17.87 -7.94
CA GLY A 42 19.08 17.23 -7.13
C GLY A 42 18.61 16.87 -5.71
N ILE A 43 17.84 17.74 -5.05
CA ILE A 43 17.25 17.47 -3.73
C ILE A 43 16.28 16.29 -3.80
N VAL A 44 15.43 16.25 -4.84
CA VAL A 44 14.54 15.10 -5.05
C VAL A 44 15.33 13.81 -5.25
N PHE A 45 16.41 13.83 -6.04
CA PHE A 45 17.28 12.66 -6.19
C PHE A 45 17.94 12.23 -4.88
N VAL A 46 18.34 13.17 -4.02
CA VAL A 46 18.83 12.84 -2.67
C VAL A 46 17.75 12.07 -1.89
N VAL A 47 16.50 12.57 -1.87
CA VAL A 47 15.39 11.88 -1.20
C VAL A 47 15.15 10.47 -1.77
N ILE A 48 15.18 10.34 -3.11
CA ILE A 48 15.01 9.06 -3.81
C ILE A 48 16.09 8.06 -3.39
N PHE A 49 17.38 8.43 -3.52
CA PHE A 49 18.50 7.53 -3.24
C PHE A 49 18.65 7.22 -1.76
N SER A 50 18.39 8.18 -0.86
CA SER A 50 18.32 7.90 0.57
C SER A 50 17.27 6.83 0.89
N GLY A 51 16.11 6.87 0.22
CA GLY A 51 15.10 5.83 0.34
C GLY A 51 15.51 4.48 -0.26
N ILE A 52 16.23 4.49 -1.38
CA ILE A 52 16.77 3.26 -1.98
C ILE A 52 17.73 2.57 -0.99
N ILE A 53 18.67 3.33 -0.43
CA ILE A 53 19.66 2.83 0.54
C ILE A 53 18.99 2.23 1.78
N ALA A 54 17.89 2.83 2.25
CA ALA A 54 17.18 2.38 3.45
C ALA A 54 16.50 1.01 3.26
N GLU A 55 15.99 0.71 2.05
CA GLU A 55 15.15 -0.46 1.82
C GLU A 55 15.84 -1.57 1.00
N SER A 56 16.84 -1.25 0.18
CA SER A 56 17.42 -2.17 -0.80
C SER A 56 17.94 -3.48 -0.22
N GLY A 57 18.55 -3.46 0.96
CA GLY A 57 19.04 -4.65 1.65
C GLY A 57 17.90 -5.65 1.94
N ALA A 58 16.72 -5.13 2.31
CA ALA A 58 15.54 -5.95 2.58
C ALA A 58 14.79 -6.34 1.30
N LEU A 59 14.85 -5.52 0.25
CA LEU A 59 14.14 -5.81 -1.00
C LEU A 59 14.93 -6.76 -1.92
N ILE A 60 16.17 -6.38 -2.27
CA ILE A 60 17.00 -7.03 -3.30
C ILE A 60 18.35 -7.53 -2.80
N GLY A 61 18.68 -7.29 -1.53
CA GLY A 61 19.88 -7.81 -0.91
C GLY A 61 19.93 -9.34 -0.87
N PRO A 62 21.07 -9.93 -0.47
CA PRO A 62 21.28 -11.39 -0.52
C PRO A 62 20.31 -12.16 0.40
N LYS A 63 19.83 -11.52 1.46
CA LYS A 63 18.81 -12.05 2.39
C LYS A 63 17.46 -11.33 2.26
N GLY A 64 17.29 -10.51 1.22
CA GLY A 64 16.07 -9.74 0.98
C GLY A 64 14.93 -10.58 0.42
N LEU A 65 13.81 -9.92 0.12
CA LEU A 65 12.59 -10.54 -0.42
C LEU A 65 12.88 -11.28 -1.72
N LEU A 66 13.55 -10.59 -2.65
CA LEU A 66 13.87 -11.08 -3.98
C LEU A 66 15.34 -10.74 -4.30
N PRO A 67 16.29 -11.62 -3.92
CA PRO A 67 17.71 -11.36 -4.16
C PRO A 67 18.01 -11.04 -5.63
N LEU A 68 18.80 -10.00 -5.84
CA LEU A 68 19.12 -9.45 -7.16
C LEU A 68 19.60 -10.50 -8.19
N PRO A 69 20.49 -11.46 -7.87
CA PRO A 69 20.91 -12.47 -8.83
C PRO A 69 19.76 -13.30 -9.39
N ARG A 70 18.78 -13.67 -8.55
CA ARG A 70 17.60 -14.45 -8.97
C ARG A 70 16.72 -13.67 -9.93
N LEU A 71 16.56 -12.37 -9.71
CA LEU A 71 15.78 -11.50 -10.61
C LEU A 71 16.42 -11.40 -12.00
N LEU A 72 17.75 -11.37 -12.08
CA LEU A 72 18.47 -11.35 -13.36
C LEU A 72 18.44 -12.71 -14.05
N GLU A 73 18.51 -13.81 -13.30
CA GLU A 73 18.34 -15.16 -13.84
C GLU A 73 16.94 -15.36 -14.43
N GLN A 74 15.89 -14.92 -13.73
CA GLN A 74 14.53 -14.92 -14.24
C GLN A 74 14.40 -14.07 -15.51
N ALA A 75 14.95 -12.85 -15.51
CA ALA A 75 14.98 -12.00 -16.69
C ALA A 75 15.68 -12.67 -17.89
N ARG A 76 16.74 -13.43 -17.64
CA ARG A 76 17.46 -14.17 -18.68
C ARG A 76 16.64 -15.35 -19.19
N ALA A 77 15.88 -16.03 -18.33
CA ALA A 77 15.05 -17.16 -18.72
C ALA A 77 13.83 -16.76 -19.57
N GLU A 78 13.33 -15.53 -19.42
CA GLU A 78 12.20 -14.97 -20.20
C GLU A 78 12.55 -14.70 -21.67
N HIS A 79 13.84 -14.64 -22.04
CA HIS A 79 14.30 -14.21 -23.35
C HIS A 79 15.34 -15.17 -23.94
N THR A 80 15.19 -15.51 -25.23
CA THR A 80 16.07 -16.49 -25.90
C THR A 80 17.32 -15.87 -26.52
N GLY A 81 17.33 -14.56 -26.76
CA GLY A 81 18.45 -13.84 -27.37
C GLY A 81 19.49 -13.36 -26.36
N VAL A 82 20.78 -13.31 -26.73
CA VAL A 82 21.88 -12.92 -25.83
C VAL A 82 21.78 -11.45 -25.35
N LEU A 83 21.36 -10.54 -26.23
CA LEU A 83 21.20 -9.12 -25.90
C LEU A 83 19.78 -8.76 -25.48
N ASP A 84 18.85 -9.68 -25.66
CA ASP A 84 17.42 -9.44 -25.49
C ASP A 84 17.05 -9.11 -24.02
N PRO A 85 17.57 -9.82 -22.99
CA PRO A 85 17.37 -9.42 -21.59
C PRO A 85 17.90 -8.03 -21.26
N VAL A 86 19.02 -7.63 -21.85
CA VAL A 86 19.68 -6.35 -21.57
C VAL A 86 18.91 -5.18 -22.19
N LEU A 87 18.38 -5.36 -23.40
CA LEU A 87 17.52 -4.37 -24.06
C LEU A 87 16.17 -4.21 -23.36
N HIS A 88 15.63 -5.31 -22.84
CA HIS A 88 14.35 -5.30 -22.11
C HIS A 88 14.49 -4.85 -20.65
N ARG A 89 15.63 -5.06 -19.99
CA ARG A 89 15.88 -4.60 -18.61
C ARG A 89 17.24 -3.92 -18.48
N PRO A 90 17.44 -2.74 -19.09
CA PRO A 90 18.73 -2.04 -19.04
C PRO A 90 19.11 -1.70 -17.59
N SER A 91 20.28 -2.18 -17.17
CA SER A 91 20.76 -2.01 -15.80
C SER A 91 22.27 -2.23 -15.70
N LEU A 92 22.93 -1.50 -14.79
CA LEU A 92 24.31 -1.75 -14.40
C LEU A 92 24.49 -3.12 -13.73
N PHE A 93 23.43 -3.71 -13.19
CA PHE A 93 23.49 -4.99 -12.47
C PHE A 93 23.75 -6.20 -13.38
N TRP A 94 23.70 -6.03 -14.70
CA TRP A 94 24.19 -7.07 -15.64
C TRP A 94 25.70 -7.25 -15.61
N ILE A 95 26.45 -6.25 -15.13
CA ILE A 95 27.91 -6.32 -14.97
C ILE A 95 28.24 -7.19 -13.75
N ASN A 96 27.63 -6.88 -12.61
CA ASN A 96 27.72 -7.63 -11.37
C ASN A 96 26.45 -7.37 -10.53
N ALA A 97 25.96 -8.40 -9.83
CA ALA A 97 24.80 -8.35 -8.95
C ALA A 97 25.15 -8.54 -7.45
N ASP A 98 26.43 -8.49 -7.11
CA ASP A 98 26.91 -8.61 -5.73
C ASP A 98 26.48 -7.43 -4.84
N PRO A 99 26.39 -7.63 -3.52
CA PRO A 99 26.03 -6.57 -2.57
C PRO A 99 26.92 -5.32 -2.66
N THR A 100 28.18 -5.49 -3.05
CA THR A 100 29.13 -4.38 -3.26
C THR A 100 28.75 -3.52 -4.47
N MET A 101 28.30 -4.13 -5.56
CA MET A 101 27.84 -3.43 -6.75
C MET A 101 26.52 -2.70 -6.47
N ILE A 102 25.61 -3.33 -5.72
CA ILE A 102 24.38 -2.68 -5.23
C ILE A 102 24.74 -1.39 -4.49
N ALA A 103 25.56 -1.49 -3.44
CA ALA A 103 26.00 -0.33 -2.66
C ALA A 103 26.72 0.73 -3.51
N ALA A 104 27.56 0.32 -4.47
CA ALA A 104 28.26 1.25 -5.36
C ALA A 104 27.29 2.08 -6.22
N VAL A 105 26.24 1.47 -6.76
CA VAL A 105 25.22 2.18 -7.56
C VAL A 105 24.38 3.10 -6.67
N GLU A 106 24.04 2.67 -5.45
CA GLU A 106 23.28 3.48 -4.48
C GLU A 106 24.02 4.74 -4.05
N TRP A 107 25.22 4.56 -3.50
CA TRP A 107 26.04 5.66 -3.00
C TRP A 107 26.56 6.51 -4.15
N GLY A 108 26.86 5.91 -5.31
CA GLY A 108 27.19 6.64 -6.53
C GLY A 108 26.06 7.57 -6.99
N GLY A 109 24.82 7.07 -6.97
CA GLY A 109 23.62 7.87 -7.24
C GLY A 109 23.43 9.01 -6.23
N LEU A 110 23.54 8.72 -4.93
CA LEU A 110 23.40 9.73 -3.87
C LEU A 110 24.49 10.82 -3.97
N LEU A 111 25.75 10.43 -4.15
CA LEU A 111 26.86 11.37 -4.30
C LEU A 111 26.71 12.22 -5.56
N ALA A 112 26.22 11.65 -6.66
CA ALA A 112 25.91 12.41 -7.86
C ALA A 112 24.75 13.40 -7.63
N ALA A 113 23.72 13.00 -6.88
CA ALA A 113 22.62 13.90 -6.52
C ALA A 113 23.12 15.09 -5.68
N ILE A 114 23.97 14.84 -4.68
CA ILE A 114 24.61 15.88 -3.87
C ILE A 114 25.49 16.77 -4.77
N ALA A 115 26.27 16.19 -5.67
CA ALA A 115 27.09 16.94 -6.63
C ALA A 115 26.23 17.87 -7.50
N LEU A 116 25.05 17.41 -7.95
CA LEU A 116 24.10 18.23 -8.69
C LEU A 116 23.60 19.43 -7.85
N VAL A 117 23.24 19.21 -6.58
CA VAL A 117 22.83 20.27 -5.65
C VAL A 117 23.96 21.30 -5.45
N LEU A 118 25.19 20.82 -5.32
CA LEU A 118 26.39 21.64 -5.18
C LEU A 118 26.89 22.25 -6.50
N ASN A 119 26.20 21.97 -7.61
CA ASN A 119 26.52 22.42 -8.97
C ASN A 119 27.92 22.01 -9.43
N LEU A 120 28.29 20.76 -9.14
CA LEU A 120 29.52 20.10 -9.55
C LEU A 120 29.22 19.16 -10.73
N CYS A 121 29.86 19.38 -11.87
CA CYS A 121 29.70 18.61 -13.11
C CYS A 121 28.23 18.25 -13.42
N PRO A 122 27.29 19.21 -13.49
CA PRO A 122 25.85 18.92 -13.41
C PRO A 122 25.34 17.96 -14.49
N ARG A 123 25.91 17.99 -15.71
CA ARG A 123 25.56 17.01 -16.77
C ARG A 123 25.95 15.59 -16.44
N LEU A 124 27.16 15.39 -15.90
CA LEU A 124 27.65 14.07 -15.48
C LEU A 124 26.88 13.59 -14.25
N ALA A 125 26.65 14.48 -13.28
CA ALA A 125 25.86 14.17 -12.10
C ALA A 125 24.44 13.70 -12.46
N LEU A 126 23.75 14.40 -13.36
CA LEU A 126 22.45 13.99 -13.89
C LEU A 126 22.49 12.65 -14.62
N PHE A 127 23.52 12.42 -15.44
CA PHE A 127 23.69 11.15 -16.15
C PHE A 127 23.90 9.97 -15.18
N ILE A 128 24.72 10.15 -14.14
CA ILE A 128 24.92 9.13 -13.10
C ILE A 128 23.62 8.89 -12.33
N CYS A 129 22.90 9.95 -11.93
CA CYS A 129 21.59 9.82 -11.26
C CYS A 129 20.59 9.05 -12.14
N TRP A 130 20.51 9.39 -13.43
CA TRP A 130 19.63 8.73 -14.38
C TRP A 130 19.99 7.25 -14.55
N LEU A 131 21.27 6.93 -14.76
CA LEU A 131 21.74 5.57 -14.96
C LEU A 131 21.56 4.69 -13.71
N ALA A 132 21.84 5.25 -12.53
CA ALA A 132 21.64 4.56 -11.26
C ALA A 132 20.14 4.31 -11.00
N LEU A 133 19.28 5.32 -11.16
CA LEU A 133 17.84 5.16 -10.98
C LEU A 133 17.26 4.17 -12.01
N LEU A 134 17.71 4.21 -13.26
CA LEU A 134 17.28 3.27 -14.31
C LEU A 134 17.63 1.83 -13.90
N SER A 135 18.84 1.62 -13.38
CA SER A 135 19.31 0.30 -12.95
C SER A 135 18.41 -0.32 -11.87
N PHE A 136 17.98 0.48 -10.89
CA PHE A 136 17.02 0.05 -9.88
C PHE A 136 15.63 -0.15 -10.48
N ALA A 137 15.06 0.89 -11.09
CA ALA A 137 13.70 0.89 -11.61
C ALA A 137 13.39 -0.28 -12.56
N ARG A 138 14.39 -0.80 -13.29
CA ARG A 138 14.21 -1.96 -14.19
C ARG A 138 14.33 -3.31 -13.51
N VAL A 139 15.20 -3.47 -12.53
CA VAL A 139 15.41 -4.79 -11.92
C VAL A 139 14.40 -5.09 -10.83
N TRP A 140 13.97 -4.06 -10.08
CA TRP A 140 13.08 -4.24 -8.94
C TRP A 140 11.68 -3.68 -9.19
N VAL A 141 11.22 -3.69 -10.45
CA VAL A 141 9.92 -3.15 -10.89
C VAL A 141 8.71 -3.70 -10.10
N ILE A 142 8.87 -4.86 -9.46
CA ILE A 142 7.86 -5.45 -8.56
C ILE A 142 7.63 -4.56 -7.32
N PHE A 143 8.61 -3.75 -6.93
CA PHE A 143 8.63 -2.87 -5.76
C PHE A 143 8.61 -1.37 -6.13
N SER A 144 8.34 -1.04 -7.39
CA SER A 144 8.18 0.35 -7.82
C SER A 144 7.25 0.41 -9.03
N GLU A 145 6.12 1.10 -8.88
CA GLU A 145 5.14 1.24 -9.95
C GLU A 145 5.72 2.09 -11.11
N PRO A 146 5.43 1.74 -12.38
CA PRO A 146 5.99 2.44 -13.52
C PRO A 146 5.78 3.96 -13.54
N GLN A 147 4.76 4.54 -12.91
CA GLN A 147 4.53 5.99 -13.10
C GLN A 147 5.42 6.85 -12.22
N LEU A 148 5.80 6.37 -11.03
CA LEU A 148 6.62 7.14 -10.09
C LEU A 148 8.04 7.31 -10.64
N ASP A 149 8.85 6.25 -10.67
CA ASP A 149 10.25 6.38 -11.06
C ASP A 149 10.44 6.84 -12.53
N TRP A 150 9.48 6.54 -13.43
CA TRP A 150 9.64 6.89 -14.85
C TRP A 150 9.52 8.40 -15.10
N LEU A 151 8.67 9.11 -14.35
CA LEU A 151 8.64 10.57 -14.48
C LEU A 151 10.01 11.17 -14.12
N MET A 152 10.68 10.64 -13.09
CA MET A 152 11.99 11.17 -12.69
C MET A 152 13.10 10.79 -13.67
N LEU A 153 13.02 9.61 -14.29
CA LEU A 153 13.90 9.23 -15.40
C LEU A 153 13.74 10.18 -16.59
N GLU A 154 12.50 10.51 -16.96
CA GLU A 154 12.20 11.48 -18.02
C GLU A 154 12.73 12.89 -17.67
N VAL A 155 12.48 13.36 -16.44
CA VAL A 155 13.00 14.65 -15.93
C VAL A 155 14.52 14.70 -16.04
N ALA A 156 15.23 13.68 -15.56
CA ALA A 156 16.69 13.66 -15.59
C ALA A 156 17.24 13.61 -17.01
N LEU A 157 16.64 12.80 -17.88
CA LEU A 157 17.02 12.70 -19.28
C LEU A 157 16.93 14.06 -19.99
N LEU A 158 15.84 14.79 -19.79
CA LEU A 158 15.63 16.13 -20.36
C LEU A 158 16.50 17.20 -19.68
N CYS A 159 16.85 17.01 -18.40
CA CYS A 159 17.75 17.92 -17.68
C CYS A 159 19.20 17.85 -18.18
N ILE A 160 19.67 16.72 -18.73
CA ILE A 160 21.06 16.58 -19.21
C ILE A 160 21.42 17.63 -20.29
N PRO A 161 20.69 17.76 -21.41
CA PRO A 161 20.98 18.79 -22.42
C PRO A 161 20.61 20.20 -21.94
N PHE A 162 19.72 20.34 -20.96
CA PHE A 162 19.32 21.61 -20.35
C PHE A 162 20.39 22.18 -19.40
N ALA A 163 21.12 21.30 -18.70
CA ALA A 163 22.13 21.67 -17.72
C ALA A 163 23.36 22.34 -18.36
N PRO A 164 23.99 23.31 -17.68
CA PRO A 164 25.21 23.95 -18.18
C PRO A 164 26.40 22.99 -18.23
N ALA A 165 27.29 23.16 -19.20
CA ALA A 165 28.55 22.43 -19.26
C ALA A 165 29.60 23.02 -18.30
N GLY A 166 30.51 22.18 -17.80
CA GLY A 166 31.66 22.59 -16.98
C GLY A 166 31.72 21.94 -15.60
N LEU A 167 32.85 22.08 -14.91
CA LEU A 167 33.10 21.50 -13.59
C LEU A 167 32.28 22.16 -12.49
N ARG A 168 32.19 23.50 -12.48
CA ARG A 168 31.39 24.25 -11.50
C ARG A 168 30.80 25.51 -12.14
N PRO A 169 29.79 25.38 -13.01
CA PRO A 169 29.44 26.42 -13.98
C PRO A 169 28.73 27.65 -13.41
N GLY A 170 28.54 27.76 -12.09
CA GLY A 170 27.73 28.82 -11.48
C GLY A 170 26.31 28.83 -12.07
N LEU A 171 25.80 29.99 -12.46
CA LEU A 171 24.53 30.14 -13.19
C LEU A 171 24.58 29.59 -14.64
N GLY A 172 25.78 29.29 -15.15
CA GLY A 172 26.01 28.76 -16.48
C GLY A 172 25.84 29.78 -17.60
N GLY A 173 26.20 31.04 -17.37
CA GLY A 173 26.12 32.10 -18.38
C GLY A 173 26.98 31.82 -19.62
N ALA A 174 28.11 31.12 -19.46
CA ALA A 174 28.96 30.65 -20.57
C ALA A 174 28.36 29.46 -21.35
N SER A 175 27.29 28.85 -20.83
CA SER A 175 26.60 27.71 -21.44
C SER A 175 25.08 27.88 -21.25
N PRO A 176 24.46 28.85 -21.93
CA PRO A 176 23.01 29.06 -21.85
C PRO A 176 22.25 27.84 -22.40
N PRO A 177 21.03 27.57 -21.91
CA PRO A 177 20.23 26.47 -22.43
C PRO A 177 19.86 26.74 -23.88
N SER A 178 19.85 25.71 -24.73
CA SER A 178 19.33 25.87 -26.08
C SER A 178 17.82 26.14 -26.04
N PRO A 179 17.27 26.89 -27.00
CA PRO A 179 15.82 27.14 -27.02
C PRO A 179 15.00 25.85 -27.08
N LEU A 180 15.49 24.83 -27.79
CA LEU A 180 14.83 23.53 -27.86
C LEU A 180 14.87 22.80 -26.50
N ALA A 181 15.99 22.80 -25.77
CA ALA A 181 16.06 22.18 -24.45
C ALA A 181 15.16 22.90 -23.44
N LEU A 182 15.10 24.24 -23.48
CA LEU A 182 14.18 25.03 -22.65
C LEU A 182 12.72 24.73 -23.01
N PHE A 183 12.39 24.67 -24.31
CA PHE A 183 11.07 24.26 -24.79
C PHE A 183 10.70 22.88 -24.25
N MET A 184 11.61 21.91 -24.27
CA MET A 184 11.33 20.55 -23.79
C MET A 184 11.09 20.48 -22.29
N MET A 185 11.86 21.22 -21.49
CA MET A 185 11.60 21.31 -20.06
C MET A 185 10.26 22.00 -19.74
N ARG A 186 9.89 23.04 -20.50
CA ARG A 186 8.58 23.70 -20.34
C ARG A 186 7.41 22.88 -20.90
N TRP A 187 7.64 22.07 -21.93
CA TRP A 187 6.69 21.09 -22.44
C TRP A 187 6.42 19.98 -21.42
N LEU A 188 7.47 19.47 -20.78
CA LEU A 188 7.33 18.53 -19.66
C LEU A 188 6.49 19.15 -18.53
N LEU A 189 6.83 20.37 -18.10
CA LEU A 189 6.03 21.08 -17.09
C LEU A 189 4.57 21.23 -17.53
N LEU A 190 4.33 21.65 -18.78
CA LEU A 190 2.98 21.80 -19.32
C LEU A 190 2.21 20.49 -19.24
N ARG A 191 2.81 19.36 -19.64
CA ARG A 191 2.17 18.04 -19.55
C ARG A 191 1.88 17.63 -18.12
N VAL A 192 2.81 17.85 -17.20
CA VAL A 192 2.61 17.50 -15.78
C VAL A 192 1.50 18.35 -15.15
N MET A 193 1.35 19.62 -15.55
CA MET A 193 0.25 20.48 -15.09
C MET A 193 -1.09 20.15 -15.74
N PHE A 194 -1.09 20.02 -17.08
CA PHE A 194 -2.29 19.96 -17.90
C PHE A 194 -2.86 18.55 -18.08
N GLY A 195 -1.98 17.55 -18.21
CA GLY A 195 -2.35 16.15 -18.44
C GLY A 195 -3.35 15.62 -17.42
N PRO A 196 -3.13 15.78 -16.10
CA PRO A 196 -4.07 15.30 -15.09
C PRO A 196 -5.47 15.91 -15.21
N GLY A 197 -5.58 17.22 -15.43
CA GLY A 197 -6.87 17.89 -15.57
C GLY A 197 -7.60 17.43 -16.83
N LEU A 198 -6.86 17.30 -17.95
CA LEU A 198 -7.44 16.81 -19.20
C LEU A 198 -7.87 15.35 -19.07
N ALA A 199 -7.09 14.51 -18.39
CA ALA A 199 -7.43 13.11 -18.16
C ALA A 199 -8.72 12.96 -17.35
N LYS A 200 -8.94 13.79 -16.32
CA LYS A 200 -10.19 13.81 -15.54
C LYS A 200 -11.42 14.10 -16.43
N LEU A 201 -11.28 15.00 -17.40
CA LEU A 201 -12.36 15.33 -18.35
C LEU A 201 -12.59 14.23 -19.39
N ILE A 202 -11.52 13.65 -19.94
CA ILE A 202 -11.62 12.63 -20.99
C ILE A 202 -12.14 11.30 -20.44
N TYR A 203 -11.69 10.90 -19.24
CA TYR A 203 -12.05 9.60 -18.65
C TYR A 203 -13.51 9.56 -18.21
N GLY A 204 -14.09 10.71 -17.82
CA GLY A 204 -15.50 10.84 -17.52
C GLY A 204 -15.93 10.16 -16.21
N ASP A 205 -15.05 10.11 -15.21
CA ASP A 205 -15.40 9.57 -13.90
C ASP A 205 -16.56 10.37 -13.27
N PRO A 206 -17.63 9.69 -12.81
CA PRO A 206 -18.81 10.36 -12.26
C PRO A 206 -18.51 11.31 -11.10
N HIS A 207 -17.49 11.04 -10.27
CA HIS A 207 -17.18 11.91 -9.13
C HIS A 207 -16.59 13.25 -9.57
N TRP A 208 -15.77 13.25 -10.63
CA TRP A 208 -15.26 14.50 -11.20
C TRP A 208 -16.38 15.28 -11.91
N LEU A 209 -17.29 14.59 -12.61
CA LEU A 209 -18.40 15.21 -13.34
C LEU A 209 -19.49 15.77 -12.43
N ASN A 210 -19.74 15.12 -11.29
CA ASN A 210 -20.79 15.51 -10.33
C ASN A 210 -20.26 16.35 -9.17
N PHE A 211 -19.01 16.83 -9.23
CA PHE A 211 -18.37 17.65 -8.20
C PHE A 211 -18.20 16.97 -6.83
N THR A 212 -18.25 15.63 -6.77
CA THR A 212 -18.13 14.86 -5.52
C THR A 212 -16.76 14.21 -5.31
N ALA A 213 -15.82 14.43 -6.24
CA ALA A 213 -14.45 13.89 -6.16
C ALA A 213 -13.77 14.19 -4.81
N MET A 214 -13.86 15.43 -4.33
CA MET A 214 -13.22 15.82 -3.07
C MET A 214 -13.97 15.27 -1.83
N ASP A 215 -15.25 14.87 -1.97
CA ASP A 215 -15.99 14.25 -0.86
C ASP A 215 -15.41 12.88 -0.47
N VAL A 216 -14.83 12.15 -1.42
CA VAL A 216 -14.31 10.79 -1.20
C VAL A 216 -12.79 10.73 -1.21
N LEU A 217 -12.11 11.61 -1.96
CA LEU A 217 -10.67 11.53 -2.21
C LEU A 217 -9.84 11.55 -0.92
N TYR A 218 -10.23 12.34 0.07
CA TYR A 218 -9.47 12.47 1.32
C TYR A 218 -9.50 11.20 2.17
N GLU A 219 -10.60 10.45 2.13
CA GLU A 219 -10.72 9.15 2.81
C GLU A 219 -10.03 8.05 2.00
N SER A 220 -10.26 8.02 0.68
CA SER A 220 -9.76 6.95 -0.19
C SER A 220 -8.32 7.12 -0.66
N ALA A 221 -7.68 8.26 -0.39
CA ALA A 221 -6.27 8.47 -0.67
C ALA A 221 -5.40 7.34 -0.04
N PRO A 222 -4.29 6.92 -0.68
CA PRO A 222 -3.48 5.83 -0.14
C PRO A 222 -2.90 6.13 1.25
N SER A 223 -2.50 7.37 1.51
CA SER A 223 -1.85 7.77 2.76
C SER A 223 -2.50 9.03 3.33
N PRO A 224 -3.76 8.94 3.79
CA PRO A 224 -4.49 10.11 4.24
C PRO A 224 -3.90 10.60 5.56
N THR A 225 -3.72 11.91 5.66
CA THR A 225 -3.15 12.58 6.83
C THR A 225 -4.25 13.09 7.77
N ILE A 226 -3.84 13.55 8.95
CA ILE A 226 -4.76 14.26 9.85
C ILE A 226 -5.37 15.52 9.21
N VAL A 227 -4.66 16.20 8.32
CA VAL A 227 -5.21 17.35 7.59
C VAL A 227 -6.31 16.88 6.63
N GLY A 228 -6.06 15.77 5.92
CA GLY A 228 -7.06 15.13 5.05
C GLY A 228 -8.32 14.72 5.80
N TYR A 229 -8.18 14.16 7.01
CA TYR A 229 -9.33 13.82 7.88
C TYR A 229 -10.19 15.04 8.19
N PHE A 230 -9.59 16.16 8.62
CA PHE A 230 -10.36 17.37 8.90
C PHE A 230 -10.95 18.00 7.63
N ASN A 231 -10.23 17.91 6.51
CA ASN A 231 -10.72 18.42 5.24
C ASN A 231 -11.95 17.64 4.77
N HIS A 232 -11.93 16.31 4.90
CA HIS A 232 -13.06 15.44 4.56
C HIS A 232 -14.37 15.81 5.28
N HIS A 233 -14.28 16.37 6.49
CA HIS A 233 -15.45 16.80 7.26
C HIS A 233 -15.93 18.22 6.94
N LEU A 234 -15.28 18.93 6.02
CA LEU A 234 -15.78 20.22 5.57
C LEU A 234 -17.05 20.05 4.72
N PRO A 235 -17.92 21.07 4.66
CA PRO A 235 -19.14 20.97 3.88
C PRO A 235 -18.85 20.76 2.40
N HIS A 236 -19.73 20.05 1.69
CA HIS A 236 -19.62 19.83 0.25
C HIS A 236 -19.39 21.12 -0.57
N ALA A 237 -19.93 22.26 -0.15
CA ALA A 237 -19.66 23.55 -0.79
C ALA A 237 -18.16 23.92 -0.82
N TRP A 238 -17.40 23.56 0.23
CA TRP A 238 -15.95 23.72 0.27
C TRP A 238 -15.26 22.76 -0.70
N HIS A 239 -15.68 21.50 -0.72
CA HIS A 239 -15.18 20.49 -1.66
C HIS A 239 -15.39 20.90 -3.13
N VAL A 240 -16.50 21.56 -3.46
CA VAL A 240 -16.72 22.16 -4.79
C VAL A 240 -15.71 23.29 -5.06
N VAL A 241 -15.37 24.12 -4.08
CA VAL A 241 -14.33 25.15 -4.23
C VAL A 241 -12.98 24.50 -4.51
N GLU A 242 -12.61 23.44 -3.78
CA GLU A 242 -11.35 22.71 -4.01
C GLU A 242 -11.31 22.03 -5.38
N TRP A 243 -12.44 21.48 -5.84
CA TRP A 243 -12.60 21.00 -7.20
C TRP A 243 -12.33 22.11 -8.23
N VAL A 244 -12.91 23.31 -8.04
CA VAL A 244 -12.70 24.46 -8.93
C VAL A 244 -11.24 24.88 -8.91
N LEU A 245 -10.60 24.93 -7.74
CA LEU A 245 -9.18 25.27 -7.60
C LEU A 245 -8.29 24.24 -8.29
N THR A 246 -8.64 22.96 -8.21
CA THR A 246 -7.92 21.87 -8.89
C THR A 246 -7.95 22.07 -10.41
N PHE A 247 -9.13 22.25 -11.01
CA PHE A 247 -9.23 22.52 -12.44
C PHE A 247 -8.63 23.87 -12.86
N ALA A 248 -8.70 24.89 -11.99
CA ALA A 248 -8.02 26.15 -12.24
C ALA A 248 -6.50 25.98 -12.30
N ALA A 249 -5.91 25.15 -11.42
CA ALA A 249 -4.47 24.88 -11.40
C ALA A 249 -4.02 23.90 -12.50
N GLU A 250 -4.85 22.94 -12.89
CA GLU A 250 -4.49 21.93 -13.89
C GLU A 250 -4.85 22.36 -15.32
N ILE A 251 -5.91 23.13 -15.56
CA ILE A 251 -6.31 23.52 -16.92
C ILE A 251 -6.01 24.99 -17.19
N ILE A 252 -6.48 25.89 -16.32
CA ILE A 252 -6.43 27.34 -16.59
C ILE A 252 -5.02 27.90 -16.42
N ALA A 253 -4.36 27.58 -15.30
CA ALA A 253 -3.01 28.01 -14.98
C ALA A 253 -1.98 27.69 -16.07
N PRO A 254 -1.85 26.46 -16.62
CA PRO A 254 -0.91 26.21 -17.70
C PRO A 254 -1.22 27.02 -18.98
N LEU A 255 -2.50 27.24 -19.31
CA LEU A 255 -2.87 28.11 -20.43
C LEU A 255 -2.51 29.58 -20.17
N LEU A 256 -2.71 30.07 -18.95
CA LEU A 256 -2.26 31.39 -18.52
C LEU A 256 -0.74 31.52 -18.54
N ALA A 257 -0.01 30.45 -18.22
CA ALA A 257 1.44 30.45 -18.30
C ALA A 257 1.94 30.64 -19.75
N VAL A 258 1.26 30.01 -20.72
CA VAL A 258 1.62 30.10 -22.14
C VAL A 258 1.15 31.42 -22.75
N PHE A 259 -0.11 31.82 -22.52
CA PHE A 259 -0.74 32.93 -23.26
C PHE A 259 -0.89 34.22 -22.45
N GLY A 260 -0.82 34.17 -21.11
CA GLY A 260 -0.99 35.32 -20.20
C GLY A 260 0.29 36.11 -19.90
N GLY A 261 1.40 35.80 -20.59
CA GLY A 261 2.71 36.42 -20.38
C GLY A 261 3.21 36.27 -18.93
N ARG A 262 4.04 37.21 -18.47
CA ARG A 262 4.65 37.14 -17.13
C ARG A 262 3.65 37.16 -15.97
N ARG A 263 2.50 37.86 -16.11
CA ARG A 263 1.45 37.86 -15.08
C ARG A 263 0.78 36.50 -14.98
N GLY A 264 0.43 35.91 -16.12
CA GLY A 264 -0.11 34.55 -16.19
C GLY A 264 0.84 33.51 -15.60
N ARG A 265 2.15 33.63 -15.87
CA ARG A 265 3.18 32.74 -15.27
C ARG A 265 3.28 32.85 -13.75
N TRP A 266 3.11 34.03 -13.15
CA TRP A 266 3.05 34.18 -11.69
C TRP A 266 1.81 33.52 -11.08
N ILE A 267 0.64 33.74 -11.70
CA ILE A 267 -0.61 33.11 -11.26
C ILE A 267 -0.48 31.60 -11.36
N ALA A 268 0.02 31.10 -12.49
CA ALA A 268 0.21 29.69 -12.72
C ALA A 268 1.17 29.06 -11.70
N LEU A 269 2.28 29.72 -11.39
CA LEU A 269 3.22 29.27 -10.36
C LEU A 269 2.55 29.19 -8.99
N ALA A 270 1.83 30.25 -8.58
CA ALA A 270 1.15 30.28 -7.29
C ALA A 270 0.08 29.20 -7.17
N SER A 271 -0.80 29.08 -8.16
CA SER A 271 -1.85 28.05 -8.21
C SER A 271 -1.27 26.64 -8.21
N TRP A 272 -0.22 26.42 -9.00
CA TRP A 272 0.46 25.13 -9.07
C TRP A 272 1.12 24.76 -7.74
N THR A 273 1.91 25.66 -7.15
CA THR A 273 2.55 25.40 -5.86
C THR A 273 1.52 25.18 -4.76
N ALA A 274 0.42 25.93 -4.74
CA ALA A 274 -0.65 25.74 -3.78
C ALA A 274 -1.32 24.36 -3.93
N LEU A 275 -1.66 23.95 -5.15
CA LEU A 275 -2.25 22.63 -5.42
C LEU A 275 -1.30 21.50 -4.98
N GLN A 276 -0.04 21.55 -5.42
CA GLN A 276 0.94 20.51 -5.12
C GLN A 276 1.29 20.42 -3.62
N ALA A 277 1.29 21.55 -2.92
CA ALA A 277 1.46 21.58 -1.47
C ALA A 277 0.20 21.05 -0.75
N GLY A 278 -0.99 21.43 -1.21
CA GLY A 278 -2.26 20.94 -0.67
C GLY A 278 -2.41 19.43 -0.80
N ILE A 279 -2.03 18.86 -1.94
CA ILE A 279 -2.03 17.40 -2.15
C ILE A 279 -1.07 16.70 -1.17
N GLN A 280 0.15 17.23 -0.98
CA GLN A 280 1.10 16.66 -0.01
C GLN A 280 0.57 16.75 1.42
N LEU A 281 -0.01 17.89 1.80
CA LEU A 281 -0.53 18.11 3.15
C LEU A 281 -1.70 17.19 3.46
N ASN A 282 -2.58 16.91 2.51
CA ASN A 282 -3.77 16.08 2.74
C ASN A 282 -3.50 14.58 2.55
N CYS A 283 -2.79 14.21 1.50
CA CYS A 283 -2.72 12.82 0.99
C CYS A 283 -1.30 12.23 0.95
N ASN A 284 -0.28 12.99 1.38
CA ASN A 284 1.06 12.48 1.67
C ASN A 284 1.82 11.84 0.49
N TYR A 285 1.66 12.39 -0.72
CA TYR A 285 2.15 11.83 -1.97
C TYR A 285 3.66 12.01 -2.21
N GLY A 286 4.49 11.24 -1.51
CA GLY A 286 5.90 10.96 -1.85
C GLY A 286 6.72 12.16 -2.37
N TRP A 287 7.68 11.89 -3.26
CA TRP A 287 8.56 12.92 -3.81
C TRP A 287 7.96 13.63 -5.04
N LEU A 288 6.87 13.09 -5.60
CA LEU A 288 6.29 13.48 -6.87
C LEU A 288 5.84 14.95 -6.88
N ASN A 289 5.06 15.36 -5.87
CA ASN A 289 4.59 16.75 -5.77
C ASN A 289 5.75 17.72 -5.47
N THR A 290 6.79 17.28 -4.76
CA THR A 290 8.00 18.08 -4.54
C THR A 290 8.74 18.31 -5.87
N ALA A 291 8.88 17.29 -6.70
CA ALA A 291 9.43 17.43 -8.05
C ALA A 291 8.59 18.36 -8.93
N ALA A 292 7.27 18.24 -8.86
CA ALA A 292 6.32 19.12 -9.55
C ALA A 292 6.48 20.59 -9.15
N ILE A 293 6.61 20.89 -7.85
CA ILE A 293 6.88 22.26 -7.35
C ILE A 293 8.22 22.77 -7.92
N GLY A 294 9.25 21.93 -7.91
CA GLY A 294 10.55 22.24 -8.52
C GLY A 294 10.42 22.62 -9.99
N LEU A 295 9.73 21.78 -10.79
CA LEU A 295 9.45 22.02 -12.21
C LEU A 295 8.76 23.38 -12.44
N GLY A 296 7.85 23.77 -11.54
CA GLY A 296 7.14 25.06 -11.59
C GLY A 296 8.07 26.27 -11.64
N LEU A 297 9.29 26.19 -11.11
CA LEU A 297 10.28 27.27 -11.19
C LEU A 297 10.62 27.66 -12.63
N LEU A 298 10.41 26.77 -13.62
CA LEU A 298 10.61 27.05 -15.04
C LEU A 298 9.61 28.05 -15.63
N LEU A 299 8.53 28.37 -14.91
CA LEU A 299 7.62 29.47 -15.24
C LEU A 299 8.30 30.84 -15.06
N LEU A 300 9.34 30.92 -14.24
CA LEU A 300 10.07 32.16 -14.01
C LEU A 300 11.05 32.46 -15.16
N ASP A 301 11.35 33.74 -15.33
CA ASP A 301 12.49 34.23 -16.11
C ASP A 301 13.32 35.21 -15.26
N ASP A 302 14.53 35.51 -15.71
CA ASP A 302 15.46 36.37 -14.98
C ASP A 302 14.89 37.79 -14.81
N GLN A 303 14.05 38.28 -15.73
CA GLN A 303 13.42 39.60 -15.61
C GLN A 303 12.31 39.63 -14.57
N MET A 304 11.54 38.56 -14.42
CA MET A 304 10.54 38.40 -13.37
C MET A 304 11.23 38.47 -12.01
N LEU A 305 12.35 37.77 -11.84
CA LEU A 305 13.14 37.79 -10.61
C LEU A 305 13.83 39.15 -10.36
N ALA A 306 14.35 39.80 -11.40
CA ALA A 306 14.95 41.12 -11.28
C ALA A 306 13.93 42.18 -10.85
N ARG A 307 12.70 42.11 -11.39
CA ARG A 307 11.61 43.02 -11.01
C ARG A 307 11.16 42.81 -9.57
N THR A 308 10.99 41.57 -9.11
CA THR A 308 10.59 41.29 -7.73
C THR A 308 11.68 41.67 -6.73
N THR A 309 12.95 41.39 -7.02
CA THR A 309 14.05 41.81 -6.17
C THR A 309 14.20 43.33 -6.13
N GLY A 310 13.98 44.06 -7.24
CA GLY A 310 13.93 45.52 -7.25
C GLY A 310 12.83 46.10 -6.36
N LEU A 311 11.65 45.47 -6.32
CA LEU A 311 10.55 45.85 -5.41
C LEU A 311 10.88 45.55 -3.94
N LEU A 312 11.49 44.40 -3.66
CA LEU A 312 11.92 44.00 -2.30
C LEU A 312 13.10 44.83 -1.78
N ARG A 313 14.02 45.25 -2.66
CA ARG A 313 15.18 46.09 -2.32
C ARG A 313 14.78 47.49 -1.87
N ARG A 314 13.58 47.96 -2.25
CA ARG A 314 12.94 49.16 -1.67
C ARG A 314 12.47 48.97 -0.23
N ARG A 315 12.40 47.72 0.27
CA ARG A 315 11.94 47.36 1.63
C ARG A 315 13.02 46.70 2.51
N LEU A 316 14.08 46.11 1.96
CA LEU A 316 15.19 45.49 2.70
C LEU A 316 16.53 45.60 1.93
N PRO A 317 17.64 46.06 2.53
CA PRO A 317 18.92 46.21 1.84
C PRO A 317 19.86 45.02 2.10
N ALA A 318 19.93 44.02 1.21
CA ALA A 318 21.07 43.06 1.19
C ALA A 318 21.12 42.05 0.02
N TRP A 319 20.10 41.87 -0.82
CA TRP A 319 20.14 40.85 -1.89
C TRP A 319 20.41 41.48 -3.27
N SER A 320 21.59 41.27 -3.84
CA SER A 320 21.88 41.61 -5.25
C SER A 320 21.90 40.34 -6.11
N LEU A 321 20.91 40.16 -6.99
CA LEU A 321 21.05 39.24 -8.12
C LEU A 321 22.01 39.89 -9.14
N PRO A 322 23.09 39.21 -9.57
CA PRO A 322 23.95 39.73 -10.64
C PRO A 322 23.12 39.97 -11.90
N ALA A 323 23.42 41.06 -12.62
CA ALA A 323 22.81 41.33 -13.91
C ALA A 323 23.10 40.15 -14.87
N PRO A 324 22.09 39.60 -15.55
CA PRO A 324 22.35 38.56 -16.55
C PRO A 324 23.22 39.18 -17.65
N ALA A 325 24.39 38.58 -17.89
CA ALA A 325 25.24 38.95 -19.01
C ALA A 325 24.45 38.76 -20.32
N ALA A 326 24.60 39.71 -21.25
CA ALA A 326 24.03 39.57 -22.59
C ALA A 326 24.50 38.23 -23.17
N PRO A 327 23.60 37.42 -23.76
CA PRO A 327 23.99 36.16 -24.36
C PRO A 327 25.01 36.43 -25.46
N THR A 328 26.22 35.91 -25.29
CA THR A 328 27.22 35.89 -26.36
C THR A 328 26.65 35.04 -27.51
N PRO A 329 26.64 35.52 -28.77
CA PRO A 329 26.11 34.72 -29.87
C PRO A 329 26.87 33.39 -29.93
N ALA A 330 26.14 32.29 -29.81
CA ALA A 330 26.72 30.96 -29.94
C ALA A 330 27.27 30.78 -31.37
N ALA A 331 28.47 30.20 -31.48
CA ALA A 331 29.10 29.91 -32.76
C ALA A 331 28.13 29.19 -33.72
N THR A 332 28.01 29.74 -34.93
CA THR A 332 27.07 29.41 -36.03
C THR A 332 27.43 28.12 -36.78
N GLY A 333 28.09 27.16 -36.12
CA GLY A 333 28.38 25.84 -36.68
C GLY A 333 27.27 24.83 -36.38
N ILE A 334 26.69 24.22 -37.42
CA ILE A 334 25.87 23.01 -37.32
C ILE A 334 26.82 21.83 -37.14
N GLY A 335 27.09 21.46 -35.89
CA GLY A 335 27.83 20.23 -35.58
C GLY A 335 26.88 19.04 -35.52
N TRP A 336 27.29 17.87 -36.01
CA TRP A 336 26.51 16.62 -35.97
C TRP A 336 25.90 16.33 -34.59
N LYS A 337 26.63 16.62 -33.49
CA LYS A 337 26.14 16.49 -32.11
C LYS A 337 24.88 17.35 -31.83
N LYS A 338 24.79 18.56 -32.39
CA LYS A 338 23.62 19.43 -32.22
C LYS A 338 22.41 18.87 -32.98
N VAL A 339 22.64 18.30 -34.17
CA VAL A 339 21.60 17.65 -34.97
C VAL A 339 21.08 16.41 -34.23
N THR A 340 21.96 15.53 -33.73
CA THR A 340 21.57 14.33 -32.99
C THR A 340 20.73 14.65 -31.76
N VAL A 341 21.14 15.63 -30.93
CA VAL A 341 20.37 16.05 -29.76
C VAL A 341 19.02 16.64 -30.16
N ALA A 342 18.98 17.48 -31.20
CA ALA A 342 17.74 18.08 -31.67
C ALA A 342 16.76 17.03 -32.20
N THR A 343 17.22 16.09 -33.02
CA THR A 343 16.41 14.97 -33.51
C THR A 343 15.89 14.11 -32.36
N GLY A 344 16.73 13.80 -31.36
CA GLY A 344 16.31 13.06 -30.17
C GLY A 344 15.22 13.76 -29.36
N LEU A 345 15.34 15.08 -29.16
CA LEU A 345 14.33 15.88 -28.45
C LEU A 345 13.00 15.95 -29.22
N TRP A 346 13.03 16.11 -30.55
CA TRP A 346 11.81 16.08 -31.37
C TRP A 346 11.15 14.70 -31.41
N ALA A 347 11.95 13.64 -31.48
CA ALA A 347 11.44 12.27 -31.39
C ALA A 347 10.77 12.03 -30.02
N HIS A 348 11.38 12.50 -28.93
CA HIS A 348 10.78 12.46 -27.60
C HIS A 348 9.49 13.28 -27.54
N PHE A 349 9.44 14.48 -28.14
CA PHE A 349 8.22 15.29 -28.17
C PHE A 349 7.07 14.52 -28.84
N ALA A 350 7.30 13.95 -30.03
CA ALA A 350 6.31 13.14 -30.73
C ALA A 350 5.89 11.90 -29.92
N LEU A 351 6.88 11.19 -29.34
CA LEU A 351 6.63 10.04 -28.47
C LEU A 351 5.77 10.42 -27.27
N SER A 352 6.01 11.57 -26.63
CA SER A 352 5.25 12.01 -25.47
C SER A 352 3.79 12.30 -25.77
N ILE A 353 3.48 12.75 -27.00
CA ILE A 353 2.10 12.93 -27.47
C ILE A 353 1.45 11.57 -27.72
N ALA A 354 2.15 10.67 -28.44
CA ALA A 354 1.64 9.33 -28.74
C ALA A 354 1.35 8.55 -27.45
N VAL A 355 2.29 8.53 -26.50
CA VAL A 355 2.14 7.86 -25.20
C VAL A 355 0.99 8.44 -24.39
N TYR A 356 0.77 9.76 -24.45
CA TYR A 356 -0.36 10.37 -23.75
C TYR A 356 -1.70 9.93 -24.33
N TRP A 357 -1.83 9.91 -25.67
CA TRP A 357 -3.09 9.60 -26.33
C TRP A 357 -3.41 8.11 -26.27
N ASP A 358 -2.48 7.28 -26.73
CA ASP A 358 -2.63 5.84 -26.84
C ASP A 358 -1.28 5.14 -26.60
N LYS A 359 -0.99 4.86 -25.33
CA LYS A 359 0.23 4.16 -24.91
C LYS A 359 0.30 2.75 -25.50
N GLU A 360 -0.82 2.07 -25.73
CA GLU A 360 -0.86 0.69 -26.21
C GLU A 360 -0.43 0.58 -27.67
N SER A 361 -0.68 1.62 -28.47
CA SER A 361 -0.19 1.70 -29.85
C SER A 361 1.33 1.89 -29.98
N VAL A 362 2.03 2.25 -28.89
CA VAL A 362 3.46 2.56 -28.93
C VAL A 362 4.28 1.28 -28.76
N PRO A 363 5.24 0.97 -29.66
CA PRO A 363 6.10 -0.20 -29.54
C PRO A 363 6.77 -0.30 -28.16
N PRO A 364 6.70 -1.45 -27.46
CA PRO A 364 7.22 -1.59 -26.10
C PRO A 364 8.69 -1.19 -25.95
N VAL A 365 9.52 -1.48 -26.95
CA VAL A 365 10.96 -1.12 -26.99
C VAL A 365 11.21 0.40 -26.87
N LEU A 366 10.26 1.24 -27.28
CA LEU A 366 10.38 2.69 -27.15
C LEU A 366 10.05 3.17 -25.73
N LEU A 367 9.38 2.33 -24.93
CA LEU A 367 8.98 2.59 -23.56
C LEU A 367 9.96 2.00 -22.53
N THR A 368 10.86 1.11 -22.95
CA THR A 368 11.75 0.33 -22.06
C THR A 368 12.74 1.15 -21.23
N HIS A 369 12.91 2.43 -21.53
CA HIS A 369 13.91 3.29 -20.88
C HIS A 369 13.29 4.34 -19.95
N GLY A 370 11.97 4.32 -19.73
CA GLY A 370 11.28 5.38 -18.99
C GLY A 370 11.41 6.74 -19.68
N SER A 371 11.49 6.72 -21.02
CA SER A 371 11.76 7.89 -21.86
C SER A 371 10.55 8.83 -21.99
N SER A 372 9.35 8.39 -21.62
CA SER A 372 8.13 9.20 -21.71
C SER A 372 7.03 8.68 -20.79
N ASN A 373 6.29 9.60 -20.17
CA ASN A 373 5.17 9.31 -19.28
C ASN A 373 3.88 10.03 -19.72
N ALA A 374 2.74 9.35 -19.65
CA ALA A 374 1.40 9.88 -19.96
C ALA A 374 0.77 10.67 -18.80
N PHE A 375 1.26 10.49 -17.57
CA PHE A 375 0.83 11.14 -16.33
C PHE A 375 -0.69 11.42 -16.23
N LYS A 376 -1.48 10.37 -15.96
CA LYS A 376 -2.97 10.38 -15.87
C LYS A 376 -3.50 10.07 -14.46
N LEU A 377 -2.71 10.37 -13.43
CA LEU A 377 -3.03 10.02 -12.04
C LEU A 377 -4.38 10.62 -11.61
N TYR A 378 -5.19 9.85 -10.88
CA TYR A 378 -6.49 10.27 -10.35
C TYR A 378 -7.54 10.72 -11.38
N ALA A 379 -7.40 10.30 -12.63
CA ALA A 379 -8.49 10.42 -13.60
C ALA A 379 -9.72 9.59 -13.19
N HIS A 380 -9.49 8.46 -12.52
CA HIS A 380 -10.49 7.61 -11.90
C HIS A 380 -10.38 7.68 -10.37
N ILE A 381 -11.52 7.59 -9.67
CA ILE A 381 -11.59 7.59 -8.21
C ILE A 381 -12.17 6.27 -7.71
N ASP A 382 -11.37 5.52 -6.93
CA ASP A 382 -11.90 4.45 -6.08
C ASP A 382 -12.46 5.10 -4.80
N PRO A 383 -13.76 5.01 -4.52
CA PRO A 383 -14.35 5.61 -3.33
C PRO A 383 -14.11 4.78 -2.06
N VAL A 384 -13.46 3.61 -2.15
CA VAL A 384 -13.27 2.70 -1.02
C VAL A 384 -11.82 2.69 -0.57
N HIS A 385 -11.55 3.11 0.67
CA HIS A 385 -10.24 2.90 1.29
C HIS A 385 -10.11 1.45 1.77
N ARG A 386 -9.35 0.63 1.04
CA ARG A 386 -9.02 -0.75 1.44
C ARG A 386 -7.62 -0.80 2.01
N VAL A 387 -7.50 -1.43 3.17
CA VAL A 387 -6.20 -1.73 3.79
C VAL A 387 -6.10 -3.23 3.96
N THR A 388 -4.97 -3.79 3.55
CA THR A 388 -4.64 -5.19 3.79
C THR A 388 -3.54 -5.32 4.83
N GLU A 389 -3.67 -6.34 5.68
CA GLU A 389 -2.82 -6.52 6.85
C GLU A 389 -2.26 -7.94 6.86
N PHE A 390 -0.93 -8.07 6.89
CA PHE A 390 -0.31 -9.36 7.20
C PHE A 390 -0.63 -9.70 8.66
N THR A 391 -1.33 -10.81 8.89
CA THR A 391 -1.62 -11.31 10.22
C THR A 391 -1.02 -12.69 10.39
N GLY A 392 -0.27 -12.89 11.47
CA GLY A 392 0.28 -14.18 11.84
C GLY A 392 -0.50 -14.82 12.98
N SER A 393 -0.29 -16.12 13.16
CA SER A 393 -0.75 -16.89 14.30
C SER A 393 0.32 -17.93 14.68
N ASN A 394 0.51 -18.16 15.97
CA ASN A 394 1.40 -19.20 16.52
C ASN A 394 0.68 -20.16 17.48
N ASP A 395 -0.66 -20.13 17.51
CA ASP A 395 -1.50 -20.92 18.42
C ASP A 395 -2.55 -21.77 17.66
N GLY A 396 -2.19 -22.20 16.45
CA GLY A 396 -3.11 -22.94 15.58
C GLY A 396 -4.22 -22.09 14.96
N GLY A 397 -4.11 -20.75 14.96
CA GLY A 397 -5.05 -19.86 14.30
C GLY A 397 -6.22 -19.46 15.18
N GLN A 398 -6.04 -19.54 16.51
CA GLN A 398 -6.99 -19.06 17.51
C GLN A 398 -6.88 -17.54 17.63
N THR A 399 -5.66 -17.00 17.70
CA THR A 399 -5.41 -15.55 17.71
C THR A 399 -4.62 -15.12 16.49
N TRP A 400 -5.04 -14.00 15.89
CA TRP A 400 -4.38 -13.40 14.73
C TRP A 400 -3.83 -12.04 15.10
N ARG A 401 -2.51 -11.86 14.96
CA ARG A 401 -1.80 -10.63 15.30
C ARG A 401 -1.22 -10.00 14.06
N ALA A 402 -1.51 -8.72 13.85
CA ALA A 402 -1.06 -7.97 12.68
C ALA A 402 0.43 -7.60 12.79
N TYR A 403 1.15 -7.76 11.68
CA TYR A 403 2.40 -7.07 11.43
C TYR A 403 2.08 -5.63 11.06
N GLU A 404 2.47 -4.71 11.93
CA GLU A 404 2.10 -3.31 11.77
C GLU A 404 3.05 -2.59 10.80
N PHE A 405 2.51 -1.89 9.82
CA PHE A 405 3.24 -0.99 8.93
C PHE A 405 3.66 0.30 9.67
N PHE A 406 4.71 0.96 9.18
CA PHE A 406 5.16 2.24 9.71
C PHE A 406 4.23 3.38 9.31
N HIS A 407 3.77 3.42 8.06
CA HIS A 407 3.13 4.60 7.51
C HIS A 407 1.64 4.42 7.20
N TYR A 408 1.21 3.21 6.85
CA TYR A 408 -0.20 2.92 6.58
C TYR A 408 -0.92 2.49 7.86
N PRO A 409 -1.96 3.24 8.31
CA PRO A 409 -2.59 3.01 9.60
C PRO A 409 -3.41 1.71 9.61
N GLN A 410 -3.10 0.84 10.56
CA GLN A 410 -3.91 -0.35 10.92
C GLN A 410 -4.61 -0.18 12.28
N PRO A 411 -4.03 0.53 13.26
CA PRO A 411 -4.76 0.93 14.47
C PRO A 411 -5.84 1.97 14.14
N LEU A 412 -7.00 1.85 14.80
CA LEU A 412 -8.16 2.73 14.54
C LEU A 412 -7.96 4.16 15.06
N ASP A 413 -7.04 4.35 16.01
CA ASP A 413 -6.71 5.61 16.69
C ASP A 413 -5.54 6.35 16.03
N ARG A 414 -5.07 5.88 14.85
CA ARG A 414 -3.90 6.43 14.19
C ARG A 414 -4.16 6.81 12.74
N MET A 415 -3.63 7.97 12.35
CA MET A 415 -3.57 8.43 10.96
C MET A 415 -2.21 8.12 10.32
N SER A 416 -2.11 8.17 8.99
CA SER A 416 -0.82 8.07 8.32
C SER A 416 0.11 9.21 8.77
N GLY A 417 1.32 8.87 9.21
CA GLY A 417 2.33 9.88 9.54
C GLY A 417 2.83 10.58 8.29
N PHE A 418 3.30 11.83 8.37
CA PHE A 418 3.77 12.58 7.20
C PHE A 418 5.05 11.95 6.60
N ILE A 419 4.95 11.35 5.41
CA ILE A 419 6.03 10.67 4.68
C ILE A 419 6.64 11.56 3.61
N ALA A 420 5.86 12.48 3.02
CA ALA A 420 6.37 13.36 1.98
C ALA A 420 7.56 14.21 2.49
N PRO A 421 8.63 14.38 1.69
CA PRO A 421 8.78 13.99 0.29
C PRO A 421 9.26 12.54 0.09
N HIS A 422 9.45 11.74 1.14
CA HIS A 422 9.89 10.35 1.00
C HIS A 422 8.75 9.43 0.53
N PHE A 423 9.09 8.38 -0.22
CA PHE A 423 8.13 7.36 -0.65
C PHE A 423 8.60 5.98 -0.13
N PRO A 424 7.90 5.38 0.84
CA PRO A 424 8.24 4.06 1.38
C PRO A 424 7.90 3.00 0.32
N ARG A 425 8.91 2.43 -0.32
CA ARG A 425 8.70 1.61 -1.53
C ARG A 425 8.03 0.29 -1.19
N PHE A 426 8.44 -0.35 -0.10
CA PHE A 426 7.84 -1.59 0.35
C PHE A 426 6.33 -1.43 0.60
N GLU A 427 5.95 -0.58 1.56
CA GLU A 427 4.54 -0.42 1.94
C GLU A 427 3.72 0.18 0.80
N GLY A 428 4.23 1.25 0.16
CA GLY A 428 3.54 1.95 -0.90
C GLY A 428 3.26 1.07 -2.12
N SER A 429 4.20 0.21 -2.50
CA SER A 429 4.00 -0.72 -3.62
C SER A 429 2.96 -1.78 -3.32
N LEU A 430 2.92 -2.31 -2.09
CA LEU A 430 1.87 -3.25 -1.70
C LEU A 430 0.49 -2.59 -1.83
N GLN A 431 0.30 -1.39 -1.27
CA GLN A 431 -0.99 -0.71 -1.36
C GLN A 431 -1.40 -0.39 -2.82
N ILE A 432 -0.46 0.00 -3.67
CA ILE A 432 -0.74 0.22 -5.10
C ILE A 432 -1.12 -1.09 -5.81
N VAL A 433 -0.40 -2.18 -5.56
CA VAL A 433 -0.71 -3.48 -6.16
C VAL A 433 -2.10 -3.96 -5.72
N LEU A 434 -2.48 -3.72 -4.46
CA LEU A 434 -3.81 -4.01 -3.96
C LEU A 434 -4.89 -3.19 -4.70
N ALA A 435 -4.67 -1.88 -4.87
CA ALA A 435 -5.66 -1.01 -5.51
C ALA A 435 -5.82 -1.26 -7.02
N THR A 436 -4.82 -1.86 -7.67
CA THR A 436 -4.78 -2.01 -9.13
C THR A 436 -5.07 -3.42 -9.64
N ARG A 437 -5.20 -4.42 -8.74
CA ARG A 437 -5.38 -5.82 -9.13
C ARG A 437 -6.48 -6.50 -8.31
N PRO A 438 -7.36 -7.28 -8.96
CA PRO A 438 -8.37 -8.07 -8.25
C PRO A 438 -7.76 -9.30 -7.57
N GLU A 439 -6.67 -9.85 -8.11
CA GLU A 439 -6.06 -11.10 -7.64
C GLU A 439 -4.73 -10.89 -6.90
N PRO A 440 -4.43 -11.72 -5.88
CA PRO A 440 -3.21 -11.59 -5.08
C PRO A 440 -1.94 -11.74 -5.90
N HIS A 441 -1.12 -10.70 -5.90
CA HIS A 441 0.21 -10.74 -6.51
C HIS A 441 1.12 -11.74 -5.77
N SER A 442 2.01 -12.42 -6.50
CA SER A 442 2.93 -13.42 -5.93
C SER A 442 3.81 -12.86 -4.80
N ILE A 443 4.10 -11.55 -4.83
CA ILE A 443 4.92 -10.88 -3.82
C ILE A 443 4.39 -11.04 -2.39
N TYR A 444 3.07 -11.07 -2.21
CA TYR A 444 2.48 -11.22 -0.87
C TYR A 444 2.79 -12.59 -0.27
N ALA A 445 2.76 -13.64 -1.09
CA ALA A 445 3.15 -14.99 -0.66
C ALA A 445 4.64 -15.07 -0.31
N ILE A 446 5.48 -14.35 -1.05
CA ILE A 446 6.93 -14.27 -0.77
C ILE A 446 7.17 -13.57 0.57
N VAL A 447 6.53 -12.43 0.82
CA VAL A 447 6.61 -11.71 2.10
C VAL A 447 6.13 -12.61 3.25
N ALA A 448 4.96 -13.24 3.11
CA ALA A 448 4.43 -14.17 4.11
C ALA A 448 5.40 -15.34 4.39
N GLY A 449 6.03 -15.90 3.36
CA GLY A 449 7.05 -16.93 3.52
C GLY A 449 8.25 -16.48 4.36
N HIS A 450 8.76 -15.28 4.09
CA HIS A 450 9.86 -14.70 4.88
C HIS A 450 9.45 -14.37 6.32
N LEU A 451 8.20 -13.96 6.55
CA LEU A 451 7.67 -13.72 7.88
C LEU A 451 7.50 -15.02 8.68
N LEU A 452 7.06 -16.12 8.05
CA LEU A 452 7.05 -17.46 8.66
C LEU A 452 8.45 -17.90 9.07
N ALA A 453 9.45 -17.60 8.24
CA ALA A 453 10.86 -17.88 8.53
C ALA A 453 11.50 -16.87 9.51
N GLN A 454 10.75 -15.88 10.02
CA GLN A 454 11.27 -14.77 10.84
C GLN A 454 12.52 -14.10 10.25
N ASN A 455 12.55 -13.87 8.93
CA ASN A 455 13.69 -13.21 8.31
C ASN A 455 13.86 -11.79 8.87
N PRO A 456 14.99 -11.47 9.56
CA PRO A 456 15.16 -10.19 10.25
C PRO A 456 15.16 -8.99 9.29
N GLU A 457 15.64 -9.19 8.05
CA GLU A 457 15.65 -8.13 7.03
C GLU A 457 14.23 -7.75 6.60
N ILE A 458 13.27 -8.68 6.67
CA ILE A 458 11.88 -8.46 6.28
C ILE A 458 11.05 -8.02 7.46
N VAL A 459 11.28 -8.60 8.63
CA VAL A 459 10.59 -8.20 9.87
C VAL A 459 10.86 -6.72 10.20
N ARG A 460 12.06 -6.20 9.93
CA ARG A 460 12.36 -4.77 10.14
C ARG A 460 11.62 -3.80 9.19
N LEU A 461 11.03 -4.31 8.11
CA LEU A 461 10.17 -3.50 7.24
C LEU A 461 8.81 -3.20 7.92
N PHE A 462 8.52 -3.89 9.02
CA PHE A 462 7.35 -3.65 9.85
C PHE A 462 7.76 -2.92 11.13
N ARG A 463 6.84 -2.10 11.64
CA ARG A 463 7.00 -1.32 12.88
C ARG A 463 7.26 -2.19 14.09
N LYS A 464 6.62 -3.36 14.14
CA LYS A 464 6.72 -4.29 15.26
C LYS A 464 6.66 -5.74 14.78
N ASN A 465 7.48 -6.59 15.39
CA ASN A 465 7.29 -8.04 15.32
C ASN A 465 6.26 -8.48 16.39
N PRO A 466 5.06 -8.95 16.01
CA PRO A 466 4.08 -9.48 16.96
C PRO A 466 4.50 -10.83 17.56
N PHE A 467 5.55 -11.46 17.04
CA PHE A 467 6.04 -12.80 17.38
C PHE A 467 7.53 -12.78 17.79
N PRO A 468 7.91 -12.08 18.88
CA PRO A 468 9.31 -11.99 19.29
C PRO A 468 9.86 -13.32 19.83
N ASP A 469 9.02 -14.09 20.54
CA ASP A 469 9.47 -15.28 21.28
C ASP A 469 9.30 -16.57 20.48
N GLN A 470 8.26 -16.67 19.66
CA GLN A 470 7.93 -17.86 18.88
C GLN A 470 7.42 -17.46 17.50
N PRO A 471 7.94 -18.08 16.41
CA PRO A 471 7.53 -17.76 15.06
C PRO A 471 6.05 -18.04 14.83
N PRO A 472 5.41 -17.29 13.91
CA PRO A 472 4.09 -17.68 13.45
C PRO A 472 4.16 -19.03 12.74
N GLN A 473 3.18 -19.86 12.98
CA GLN A 473 2.96 -21.13 12.29
C GLN A 473 2.24 -20.91 10.95
N MET A 474 1.43 -19.85 10.88
CA MET A 474 0.61 -19.51 9.74
C MET A 474 0.48 -17.99 9.61
N ILE A 475 0.41 -17.52 8.37
CA ILE A 475 0.22 -16.11 8.02
C ILE A 475 -0.88 -16.01 6.97
N ARG A 476 -1.73 -15.01 7.10
CA ARG A 476 -2.72 -14.63 6.08
C ARG A 476 -2.68 -13.13 5.86
N MET A 477 -3.32 -12.66 4.81
CA MET A 477 -3.50 -11.23 4.59
C MET A 477 -4.98 -10.87 4.62
N ALA A 478 -5.42 -10.27 5.73
CA ALA A 478 -6.81 -9.87 5.91
C ALA A 478 -7.05 -8.52 5.24
N THR A 479 -8.18 -8.39 4.55
CA THR A 479 -8.64 -7.15 3.92
C THR A 479 -9.72 -6.51 4.76
N TYR A 480 -9.56 -5.21 4.96
CA TYR A 480 -10.53 -4.40 5.66
C TYR A 480 -10.90 -3.19 4.82
N ARG A 481 -12.19 -2.88 4.83
CA ARG A 481 -12.71 -1.59 4.39
C ARG A 481 -12.59 -0.61 5.54
N TYR A 482 -11.85 0.47 5.33
CA TYR A 482 -11.70 1.56 6.28
C TYR A 482 -12.59 2.73 5.88
N ARG A 483 -13.16 3.39 6.88
CA ARG A 483 -13.93 4.64 6.74
C ARG A 483 -13.58 5.58 7.88
N PHE A 484 -13.58 6.88 7.60
CA PHE A 484 -13.45 7.88 8.63
C PHE A 484 -14.65 7.84 9.57
N THR A 485 -14.35 7.98 10.86
CA THR A 485 -15.36 8.24 11.88
C THR A 485 -15.77 9.71 11.84
N ASP A 486 -17.00 10.00 12.23
CA ASP A 486 -17.42 11.38 12.46
C ASP A 486 -16.65 12.03 13.62
N LEU A 487 -16.68 13.37 13.66
CA LEU A 487 -15.96 14.16 14.66
C LEU A 487 -16.42 13.88 16.11
N GLU A 488 -17.67 13.45 16.33
CA GLU A 488 -18.18 13.13 17.66
C GLU A 488 -17.59 11.80 18.16
N THR A 489 -17.58 10.79 17.30
CA THR A 489 -16.94 9.49 17.54
C THR A 489 -15.44 9.66 17.80
N TYR A 490 -14.75 10.49 17.01
CA TYR A 490 -13.33 10.79 17.25
C TYR A 490 -13.11 11.46 18.62
N ARG A 491 -13.91 12.47 18.98
CA ARG A 491 -13.78 13.17 20.27
C ARG A 491 -14.04 12.28 21.48
N THR A 492 -14.93 11.29 21.34
CA THR A 492 -15.34 10.39 22.43
C THR A 492 -14.42 9.18 22.57
N THR A 493 -13.95 8.61 21.45
CA THR A 493 -13.19 7.34 21.45
C THR A 493 -11.70 7.51 21.14
N GLY A 494 -11.31 8.63 20.52
CA GLY A 494 -9.97 8.81 19.95
C GLY A 494 -9.76 8.13 18.60
N ASN A 495 -10.75 7.39 18.08
CA ASN A 495 -10.63 6.66 16.82
C ASN A 495 -10.92 7.56 15.62
N PHE A 496 -10.02 7.55 14.63
CA PHE A 496 -10.21 8.16 13.31
C PHE A 496 -10.91 7.22 12.34
N TRP A 497 -10.84 5.91 12.59
CA TRP A 497 -11.30 4.89 11.66
C TRP A 497 -12.36 3.97 12.25
N ARG A 498 -13.31 3.61 11.39
CA ARG A 498 -14.09 2.38 11.52
C ARG A 498 -13.63 1.42 10.44
N ARG A 499 -13.49 0.14 10.77
CA ARG A 499 -13.14 -0.89 9.79
C ARG A 499 -14.13 -2.05 9.78
N GLU A 500 -14.31 -2.64 8.61
CA GLU A 500 -15.12 -3.84 8.37
C GLU A 500 -14.26 -4.87 7.65
N HIS A 501 -14.28 -6.13 8.11
CA HIS A 501 -13.54 -7.22 7.46
C HIS A 501 -14.27 -7.64 6.18
N GLU A 502 -13.59 -7.56 5.04
CA GLU A 502 -14.16 -7.94 3.73
C GLU A 502 -13.79 -9.37 3.31
N GLY A 503 -12.81 -9.99 3.99
CA GLY A 503 -12.27 -11.29 3.63
C GLY A 503 -10.75 -11.31 3.68
N ASP A 504 -10.14 -12.40 3.21
CA ASP A 504 -8.69 -12.55 3.16
C ASP A 504 -8.22 -12.39 1.71
N TYR A 505 -7.43 -11.35 1.43
CA TYR A 505 -6.80 -11.16 0.12
C TYR A 505 -5.83 -12.30 -0.16
N LEU A 506 -4.94 -12.60 0.78
CA LEU A 506 -4.07 -13.77 0.69
C LEU A 506 -4.61 -14.86 1.61
N PRO A 507 -5.02 -16.03 1.07
CA PRO A 507 -5.38 -17.18 1.85
C PRO A 507 -4.25 -17.58 2.81
N MET A 508 -4.59 -18.34 3.85
CA MET A 508 -3.65 -18.78 4.85
C MET A 508 -2.46 -19.53 4.23
N ILE A 509 -1.26 -19.03 4.50
CA ILE A 509 0.03 -19.60 4.15
C ILE A 509 0.68 -20.18 5.39
N TYR A 510 1.31 -21.34 5.26
CA TYR A 510 1.97 -22.04 6.36
C TYR A 510 3.17 -22.83 5.84
N LEU A 511 3.99 -23.34 6.75
CA LEU A 511 5.07 -24.27 6.43
C LEU A 511 4.53 -25.70 6.54
N ASN A 512 4.62 -26.48 5.47
CA ASN A 512 4.28 -27.90 5.54
C ASN A 512 5.35 -28.70 6.31
N GLU A 513 5.15 -30.01 6.47
CA GLU A 513 6.10 -30.90 7.17
C GLU A 513 7.51 -30.91 6.55
N ARG A 514 7.63 -30.54 5.27
CA ARG A 514 8.90 -30.42 4.54
C ARG A 514 9.52 -29.01 4.62
N GLN A 515 8.95 -28.12 5.43
CA GLN A 515 9.34 -26.72 5.55
C GLN A 515 9.18 -25.92 4.25
N GLU A 516 8.23 -26.33 3.40
CA GLU A 516 7.89 -25.63 2.16
C GLU A 516 6.72 -24.68 2.43
N ILE A 517 6.73 -23.52 1.78
CA ILE A 517 5.67 -22.52 1.87
C ILE A 517 4.48 -23.01 1.04
N VAL A 518 3.36 -23.31 1.70
CA VAL A 518 2.14 -23.84 1.06
C VAL A 518 0.95 -22.93 1.36
N ARG A 519 0.05 -22.81 0.39
CA ARG A 519 -1.24 -22.10 0.53
C ARG A 519 -2.33 -23.09 0.90
N ALA A 520 -3.19 -22.73 1.84
CA ALA A 520 -4.39 -23.50 2.14
C ALA A 520 -5.49 -23.16 1.13
N GLU A 521 -5.76 -24.06 0.20
CA GLU A 521 -6.65 -23.82 -0.95
C GLU A 521 -8.11 -24.19 -0.70
N SER A 522 -8.42 -24.86 0.41
CA SER A 522 -9.78 -25.29 0.74
C SER A 522 -10.08 -25.17 2.23
N GLU A 523 -11.36 -25.09 2.56
CA GLU A 523 -11.84 -25.04 3.95
C GLU A 523 -11.35 -26.25 4.77
N ILE A 524 -11.35 -27.44 4.16
CA ILE A 524 -10.87 -28.65 4.82
C ILE A 524 -9.35 -28.63 5.02
N ALA A 525 -8.58 -28.05 4.08
CA ALA A 525 -7.14 -27.87 4.25
C ALA A 525 -6.88 -26.94 5.44
N VAL A 526 -7.54 -25.78 5.50
CA VAL A 526 -7.43 -24.84 6.62
C VAL A 526 -7.74 -25.53 7.95
N THR A 527 -8.83 -26.29 8.01
CA THR A 527 -9.24 -27.01 9.22
C THR A 527 -8.20 -28.05 9.64
N ARG A 528 -7.68 -28.85 8.69
CA ARG A 528 -6.62 -29.84 8.97
C ARG A 528 -5.34 -29.21 9.50
N ILE A 529 -4.91 -28.10 8.89
CA ILE A 529 -3.68 -27.39 9.29
C ILE A 529 -3.84 -26.82 10.70
N LYS A 530 -4.94 -26.12 10.97
CA LYS A 530 -5.22 -25.60 12.32
C LYS A 530 -5.30 -26.73 13.35
N ALA A 531 -5.94 -27.84 13.01
CA ALA A 531 -6.04 -29.01 13.88
C ALA A 531 -4.67 -29.65 14.18
N HIS A 532 -3.78 -29.71 13.17
CA HIS A 532 -2.39 -30.14 13.31
C HIS A 532 -1.62 -29.24 14.28
N TYR A 533 -1.81 -27.92 14.18
CA TYR A 533 -1.25 -26.93 15.12
C TYR A 533 -2.06 -26.78 16.43
N GLN A 534 -2.72 -27.86 16.87
CA GLN A 534 -3.39 -27.95 18.18
C GLN A 534 -4.52 -26.95 18.42
N ASN A 535 -5.17 -26.45 17.37
CA ASN A 535 -6.38 -25.66 17.55
C ASN A 535 -7.56 -26.57 17.93
N PRO A 536 -8.12 -26.43 19.15
CA PRO A 536 -9.14 -27.36 19.64
C PRO A 536 -10.45 -27.28 18.83
N ASP A 537 -10.88 -26.08 18.42
CA ASP A 537 -12.06 -25.90 17.58
C ASP A 537 -11.88 -26.59 16.22
N ALA A 538 -10.71 -26.44 15.61
CA ALA A 538 -10.40 -27.08 14.33
C ALA A 538 -10.32 -28.61 14.45
N GLN A 539 -9.76 -29.12 15.54
CA GLN A 539 -9.74 -30.56 15.83
C GLN A 539 -11.16 -31.11 15.99
N ASN A 540 -12.03 -30.42 16.74
CA ASN A 540 -13.43 -30.82 16.90
C ASN A 540 -14.19 -30.79 15.55
N ARG A 541 -14.03 -29.71 14.77
CA ARG A 541 -14.65 -29.60 13.43
C ARG A 541 -14.15 -30.68 12.48
N LEU A 542 -12.85 -30.98 12.47
CA LEU A 542 -12.29 -32.06 11.67
C LEU A 542 -12.89 -33.42 12.07
N GLY A 543 -13.07 -33.65 13.37
CA GLY A 543 -13.79 -34.79 13.89
C GLY A 543 -15.19 -34.90 13.30
N LEU A 544 -15.99 -33.83 13.39
CA LEU A 544 -17.36 -33.79 12.85
C LEU A 544 -17.42 -34.06 11.34
N HIS A 545 -16.53 -33.46 10.54
CA HIS A 545 -16.51 -33.73 9.09
C HIS A 545 -16.17 -35.19 8.78
N LEU A 546 -15.32 -35.84 9.57
CA LEU A 546 -15.02 -37.28 9.45
C LEU A 546 -16.19 -38.16 9.91
N VAL A 547 -17.05 -37.70 10.82
CA VAL A 547 -18.30 -38.41 11.15
C VAL A 547 -19.29 -38.37 9.99
N ASN A 548 -19.48 -37.18 9.42
CA ASN A 548 -20.52 -36.95 8.41
C ASN A 548 -20.09 -37.39 7.01
N GLY A 549 -18.79 -37.37 6.70
CA GLY A 549 -18.25 -37.61 5.37
C GLY A 549 -18.40 -36.38 4.46
N GLU A 550 -18.06 -35.20 4.99
CA GLU A 550 -18.25 -33.91 4.31
C GLU A 550 -16.94 -33.36 3.72
N LEU A 551 -17.04 -32.33 2.86
CA LEU A 551 -15.89 -31.61 2.29
C LEU A 551 -14.87 -32.52 1.58
N GLY A 552 -15.35 -33.60 0.97
CA GLY A 552 -14.52 -34.58 0.24
C GLY A 552 -13.82 -35.61 1.14
N LEU A 553 -14.16 -35.67 2.44
CA LEU A 553 -13.69 -36.72 3.33
C LEU A 553 -14.61 -37.93 3.30
N SER A 554 -14.03 -39.12 3.29
CA SER A 554 -14.75 -40.35 3.62
C SER A 554 -15.05 -40.41 5.11
N ARG A 555 -16.17 -41.03 5.47
CA ARG A 555 -16.50 -41.27 6.88
C ARG A 555 -15.44 -42.13 7.54
N ASP A 556 -14.91 -41.66 8.67
CA ASP A 556 -13.93 -42.37 9.49
C ASP A 556 -14.16 -42.07 10.98
N PRO A 557 -15.03 -42.83 11.65
CA PRO A 557 -15.36 -42.60 13.05
C PRO A 557 -14.17 -42.88 13.99
N VAL A 558 -13.20 -43.70 13.58
CA VAL A 558 -12.00 -44.00 14.39
C VAL A 558 -11.11 -42.75 14.45
N GLN A 559 -10.84 -42.14 13.30
CA GLN A 559 -10.09 -40.89 13.26
C GLN A 559 -10.86 -39.75 13.93
N ALA A 560 -12.18 -39.68 13.75
CA ALA A 560 -13.01 -38.68 14.42
C ALA A 560 -12.87 -38.74 15.95
N ALA A 561 -12.97 -39.94 16.54
CA ALA A 561 -12.77 -40.15 17.97
C ALA A 561 -11.39 -39.68 18.44
N GLY A 562 -10.35 -39.93 17.65
CA GLY A 562 -8.99 -39.46 17.92
C GLY A 562 -8.89 -37.92 17.96
N TRP A 563 -9.54 -37.23 17.03
CA TRP A 563 -9.56 -35.77 17.00
C TRP A 563 -10.39 -35.15 18.12
N PHE A 564 -11.57 -35.72 18.42
CA PHE A 564 -12.36 -35.29 19.59
C PHE A 564 -11.58 -35.46 20.88
N ARG A 565 -10.82 -36.55 21.04
CA ARG A 565 -9.97 -36.74 22.21
C ARG A 565 -8.91 -35.66 22.37
N ARG A 566 -8.17 -35.33 21.32
CA ARG A 566 -7.17 -34.26 21.37
C ARG A 566 -7.80 -32.92 21.76
N ALA A 567 -8.93 -32.56 21.15
CA ALA A 567 -9.63 -31.32 21.46
C ALA A 567 -10.22 -31.31 22.89
N ALA A 568 -10.71 -32.46 23.36
CA ALA A 568 -11.26 -32.63 24.69
C ALA A 568 -10.19 -32.50 25.79
N GLU A 569 -8.99 -33.03 25.53
CA GLU A 569 -7.80 -32.90 26.38
C GLU A 569 -7.32 -31.44 26.48
N LEU A 570 -7.48 -30.65 25.40
CA LEU A 570 -7.26 -29.21 25.39
C LEU A 570 -8.39 -28.41 26.06
N GLY A 571 -9.42 -29.08 26.59
CA GLY A 571 -10.47 -28.46 27.41
C GLY A 571 -11.74 -28.06 26.65
N LEU A 572 -11.83 -28.25 25.34
CA LEU A 572 -13.00 -27.80 24.57
C LEU A 572 -14.26 -28.58 24.94
N ALA A 573 -15.25 -27.90 25.52
CA ALA A 573 -16.48 -28.52 26.02
C ALA A 573 -17.26 -29.30 24.95
N ASP A 574 -17.38 -28.76 23.72
CA ASP A 574 -18.04 -29.43 22.62
C ASP A 574 -17.33 -30.74 22.23
N ALA A 575 -15.99 -30.75 22.23
CA ALA A 575 -15.23 -31.96 21.95
C ALA A 575 -15.32 -33.00 23.07
N GLN A 576 -15.36 -32.55 24.32
CA GLN A 576 -15.58 -33.44 25.49
C GLN A 576 -16.96 -34.10 25.41
N PHE A 577 -17.99 -33.36 24.98
CA PHE A 577 -19.32 -33.89 24.74
C PHE A 577 -19.36 -34.86 23.55
N ASN A 578 -18.75 -34.49 22.42
CA ASN A 578 -18.68 -35.35 21.24
C ASN A 578 -17.93 -36.65 21.53
N LEU A 579 -16.82 -36.59 22.25
CA LEU A 579 -16.09 -37.79 22.70
C LEU A 579 -16.94 -38.63 23.65
N SER A 580 -17.67 -38.01 24.59
CA SER A 580 -18.57 -38.71 25.51
C SER A 580 -19.63 -39.50 24.75
N LEU A 581 -20.28 -38.90 23.75
CA LEU A 581 -21.24 -39.60 22.89
C LEU A 581 -20.60 -40.76 22.12
N PHE A 582 -19.42 -40.56 21.55
CA PHE A 582 -18.70 -41.60 20.82
C PHE A 582 -18.38 -42.82 21.70
N LEU A 583 -17.90 -42.58 22.92
CA LEU A 583 -17.59 -43.63 23.88
C LEU A 583 -18.84 -44.30 24.45
N LEU A 584 -19.95 -43.58 24.56
CA LEU A 584 -21.24 -44.13 24.99
C LEU A 584 -21.82 -45.09 23.94
N ASN A 585 -21.81 -44.67 22.67
CA ASN A 585 -22.40 -45.44 21.57
C ASN A 585 -21.47 -46.56 21.05
N GLY A 586 -20.16 -46.43 21.27
CA GLY A 586 -19.17 -47.28 20.60
C GLY A 586 -18.93 -46.88 19.14
N ASP A 587 -19.02 -45.58 18.85
CA ASP A 587 -18.72 -45.07 17.52
C ASP A 587 -17.19 -45.02 17.34
N GLY A 588 -16.65 -45.78 16.38
CA GLY A 588 -15.20 -45.82 16.09
C GLY A 588 -14.35 -46.65 17.05
N ALA A 589 -14.91 -47.18 18.14
CA ALA A 589 -14.26 -48.15 19.05
C ALA A 589 -15.32 -48.90 19.86
N ARG A 590 -14.94 -49.86 20.71
CA ARG A 590 -15.90 -50.46 21.67
C ARG A 590 -16.37 -49.40 22.68
N PRO A 591 -17.64 -49.44 23.14
CA PRO A 591 -18.12 -48.53 24.17
C PRO A 591 -17.25 -48.58 25.44
N ASP A 592 -17.00 -47.40 26.03
CA ASP A 592 -16.31 -47.22 27.30
C ASP A 592 -17.15 -46.25 28.15
N LEU A 593 -18.14 -46.82 28.84
CA LEU A 593 -19.13 -46.04 29.60
C LEU A 593 -18.50 -45.21 30.73
N PRO A 594 -17.54 -45.74 31.53
CA PRO A 594 -16.85 -44.92 32.54
C PRO A 594 -16.13 -43.70 31.95
N GLN A 595 -15.41 -43.86 30.84
CA GLN A 595 -14.78 -42.72 30.17
C GLN A 595 -15.82 -41.76 29.56
N ALA A 596 -16.91 -42.29 28.97
CA ALA A 596 -17.99 -41.48 28.46
C ALA A 596 -18.58 -40.56 29.55
N ALA A 597 -18.80 -41.10 30.76
CA ALA A 597 -19.33 -40.34 31.89
C ALA A 597 -18.35 -39.27 32.36
N LEU A 598 -17.06 -39.60 32.40
CA LEU A 598 -16.01 -38.67 32.80
C LEU A 598 -15.95 -37.45 31.87
N TRP A 599 -15.92 -37.68 30.55
CA TRP A 599 -15.88 -36.59 29.57
C TRP A 599 -17.19 -35.80 29.53
N GLY A 600 -18.33 -36.47 29.61
CA GLY A 600 -19.65 -35.82 29.70
C GLY A 600 -19.76 -34.92 30.93
N GLN A 601 -19.23 -35.37 32.09
CA GLN A 601 -19.18 -34.58 33.30
C GLN A 601 -18.29 -33.34 33.16
N ARG A 602 -17.14 -33.44 32.49
CA ARG A 602 -16.28 -32.28 32.23
C ARG A 602 -17.00 -31.24 31.37
N ALA A 603 -17.65 -31.66 30.27
CA ALA A 603 -18.42 -30.77 29.41
C ALA A 603 -19.62 -30.12 30.14
N ALA A 604 -20.35 -30.90 30.95
CA ALA A 604 -21.50 -30.42 31.71
C ALA A 604 -21.13 -29.35 32.75
N LYS A 605 -19.97 -29.50 33.42
CA LYS A 605 -19.43 -28.54 34.39
C LYS A 605 -18.96 -27.23 33.74
N GLN A 606 -18.57 -27.26 32.47
CA GLN A 606 -18.30 -26.05 31.68
C GLN A 606 -19.60 -25.34 31.22
N GLY A 607 -20.75 -25.93 31.51
CA GLY A 607 -22.05 -25.33 31.25
C GLY A 607 -22.64 -25.67 29.88
N LEU A 608 -22.14 -26.70 29.19
CA LEU A 608 -22.71 -27.17 27.95
C LEU A 608 -24.04 -27.90 28.23
N THR A 609 -25.14 -27.30 27.80
CA THR A 609 -26.50 -27.76 28.11
C THR A 609 -26.79 -29.18 27.63
N ASN A 610 -26.32 -29.55 26.42
CA ASN A 610 -26.49 -30.89 25.89
C ASN A 610 -25.73 -31.95 26.71
N ALA A 611 -24.55 -31.60 27.25
CA ALA A 611 -23.80 -32.49 28.12
C ALA A 611 -24.46 -32.66 29.50
N GLN A 612 -25.14 -31.63 30.00
CA GLN A 612 -25.91 -31.72 31.25
C GLN A 612 -27.10 -32.68 31.11
N ASP A 613 -27.85 -32.59 30.02
CA ASP A 613 -28.92 -33.55 29.70
C ASP A 613 -28.37 -34.97 29.52
N LEU A 614 -27.27 -35.13 28.79
CA LEU A 614 -26.59 -36.42 28.62
C LEU A 614 -26.17 -37.01 29.97
N LEU A 615 -25.53 -36.22 30.83
CA LEU A 615 -25.10 -36.70 32.14
C LEU A 615 -26.30 -37.08 33.02
N GLY A 616 -27.41 -36.34 32.93
CA GLY A 616 -28.67 -36.72 33.57
C GLY A 616 -29.18 -38.08 33.09
N LEU A 617 -29.11 -38.36 31.79
CA LEU A 617 -29.44 -39.68 31.23
C LEU A 617 -28.50 -40.78 31.74
N MET A 618 -27.20 -40.51 31.82
CA MET A 618 -26.21 -41.48 32.30
C MET A 618 -26.45 -41.87 33.76
N TYR A 619 -26.74 -40.91 34.64
CA TYR A 619 -27.15 -41.19 36.03
C TYR A 619 -28.50 -41.91 36.13
N ALA A 620 -29.46 -41.60 35.26
CA ALA A 620 -30.77 -42.27 35.26
C ALA A 620 -30.67 -43.75 34.86
N ARG A 621 -29.75 -44.08 33.94
CA ARG A 621 -29.56 -45.43 33.39
C ARG A 621 -28.49 -46.24 34.13
N GLY A 622 -27.55 -45.58 34.78
CA GLY A 622 -26.36 -46.21 35.35
C GLY A 622 -25.25 -46.44 34.31
N ASP A 623 -25.21 -45.64 33.25
CA ASP A 623 -24.26 -45.78 32.14
C ASP A 623 -22.91 -45.18 32.56
N GLY A 624 -21.97 -46.02 33.00
CA GLY A 624 -20.61 -45.58 33.39
C GLY A 624 -20.52 -44.87 34.75
N VAL A 625 -21.67 -44.58 35.38
CA VAL A 625 -21.82 -44.07 36.74
C VAL A 625 -22.84 -44.93 37.49
N PRO A 626 -22.78 -45.03 38.83
CA PRO A 626 -23.84 -45.64 39.60
C PRO A 626 -25.17 -44.94 39.33
N LYS A 627 -26.24 -45.73 39.15
CA LYS A 627 -27.59 -45.20 38.94
C LYS A 627 -28.01 -44.34 40.13
N ASP A 628 -28.28 -43.06 39.89
CA ASP A 628 -28.68 -42.09 40.91
C ASP A 628 -29.75 -41.13 40.34
N PRO A 629 -31.04 -41.35 40.67
CA PRO A 629 -32.11 -40.51 40.15
C PRO A 629 -32.13 -39.10 40.75
N VAL A 630 -31.45 -38.86 41.89
CA VAL A 630 -31.32 -37.52 42.49
C VAL A 630 -30.33 -36.69 41.69
N GLU A 631 -29.16 -37.24 41.35
CA GLU A 631 -28.20 -36.59 40.45
C GLU A 631 -28.77 -36.43 39.04
N ALA A 632 -29.47 -37.45 38.52
CA ALA A 632 -30.14 -37.34 37.22
C ALA A 632 -31.13 -36.17 37.17
N LEU A 633 -32.03 -36.07 38.16
CA LEU A 633 -32.98 -34.97 38.25
C LEU A 633 -32.26 -33.62 38.42
N ALA A 634 -31.20 -33.56 39.21
CA ALA A 634 -30.44 -32.34 39.40
C ALA A 634 -29.86 -31.82 38.07
N TRP A 635 -29.19 -32.68 37.30
CA TRP A 635 -28.63 -32.30 35.99
C TRP A 635 -29.70 -31.92 34.96
N PHE A 636 -30.83 -32.65 34.90
CA PHE A 636 -31.95 -32.25 34.04
C PHE A 636 -32.51 -30.87 34.42
N MET A 637 -32.61 -30.55 35.71
CA MET A 637 -33.07 -29.25 36.17
C MET A 637 -32.10 -28.12 35.80
N VAL A 638 -30.78 -28.38 35.85
CA VAL A 638 -29.76 -27.42 35.41
C VAL A 638 -29.93 -27.11 33.92
N ALA A 639 -30.06 -28.14 33.08
CA ALA A 639 -30.27 -27.97 31.64
C ALA A 639 -31.62 -27.32 31.30
N ALA A 640 -32.70 -27.70 31.99
CA ALA A 640 -34.04 -27.14 31.82
C ALA A 640 -34.08 -25.65 32.14
N ASN A 641 -33.33 -25.20 33.16
CA ASN A 641 -33.22 -23.78 33.52
C ASN A 641 -32.56 -22.94 32.41
N LEU A 642 -31.82 -23.56 31.50
CA LEU A 642 -31.24 -22.92 30.31
C LEU A 642 -32.15 -23.06 29.06
N GLY A 643 -33.39 -23.49 29.23
CA GLY A 643 -34.38 -23.62 28.15
C GLY A 643 -34.34 -24.95 27.39
N HIS A 644 -33.58 -25.95 27.84
CA HIS A 644 -33.53 -27.26 27.17
C HIS A 644 -34.82 -28.06 27.38
N GLN A 645 -35.70 -28.03 26.37
CA GLN A 645 -37.05 -28.59 26.46
C GLN A 645 -37.07 -30.09 26.79
N GLU A 646 -36.15 -30.85 26.21
CA GLU A 646 -36.08 -32.29 26.43
C GLU A 646 -35.68 -32.62 27.87
N ALA A 647 -34.73 -31.87 28.42
CA ALA A 647 -34.32 -32.01 29.82
C ALA A 647 -35.45 -31.59 30.76
N ALA A 648 -36.21 -30.54 30.43
CA ALA A 648 -37.38 -30.13 31.20
C ALA A 648 -38.46 -31.23 31.23
N ARG A 649 -38.72 -31.90 30.09
CA ARG A 649 -39.65 -33.03 30.04
C ARG A 649 -39.17 -34.19 30.93
N ARG A 650 -37.89 -34.56 30.83
CA ARG A 650 -37.29 -35.62 31.65
C ARG A 650 -37.28 -35.28 33.14
N ALA A 651 -37.00 -34.03 33.49
CA ALA A 651 -37.10 -33.54 34.87
C ALA A 651 -38.52 -33.67 35.41
N ASN A 652 -39.54 -33.27 34.63
CA ASN A 652 -40.94 -33.37 35.06
C ASN A 652 -41.40 -34.82 35.26
N LEU A 653 -41.01 -35.71 34.34
CA LEU A 653 -41.31 -37.15 34.46
C LEU A 653 -40.64 -37.73 35.71
N LEU A 654 -39.35 -37.48 35.91
CA LEU A 654 -38.60 -38.02 37.05
C LEU A 654 -39.06 -37.40 38.39
N LYS A 655 -39.52 -36.14 38.40
CA LYS A 655 -40.16 -35.51 39.57
C LYS A 655 -41.47 -36.20 39.96
N ALA A 656 -42.24 -36.67 39.00
CA ALA A 656 -43.49 -37.38 39.27
C ALA A 656 -43.27 -38.78 39.87
N GLU A 657 -42.12 -39.41 39.58
CA GLU A 657 -41.77 -40.75 40.06
C GLU A 657 -41.05 -40.74 41.42
N LEU A 658 -40.36 -39.65 41.76
CA LEU A 658 -39.54 -39.54 42.97
C LEU A 658 -40.34 -39.11 44.21
N ARG A 659 -39.91 -39.61 45.37
CA ARG A 659 -40.45 -39.15 46.67
C ARG A 659 -40.11 -37.67 46.91
N PRO A 660 -40.96 -36.91 47.62
CA PRO A 660 -40.74 -35.47 47.87
C PRO A 660 -39.38 -35.12 48.50
N ASP A 661 -38.86 -35.99 49.39
CA ASP A 661 -37.54 -35.81 50.02
C ASP A 661 -36.39 -35.90 49.00
N ALA A 662 -36.51 -36.81 48.03
CA ALA A 662 -35.54 -36.99 46.96
C ALA A 662 -35.58 -35.82 45.96
N VAL A 663 -36.77 -35.31 45.65
CA VAL A 663 -36.95 -34.10 44.84
C VAL A 663 -36.29 -32.91 45.52
N ALA A 664 -36.54 -32.66 46.82
CA ALA A 664 -35.93 -31.56 47.55
C ALA A 664 -34.38 -31.62 47.56
N ARG A 665 -33.81 -32.83 47.70
CA ARG A 665 -32.35 -33.04 47.57
C ARG A 665 -31.84 -32.70 46.17
N ALA A 666 -32.53 -33.15 45.12
CA ALA A 666 -32.16 -32.88 43.73
C ALA A 666 -32.22 -31.38 43.41
N GLU A 667 -33.22 -30.66 43.92
CA GLU A 667 -33.34 -29.20 43.74
C GLU A 667 -32.19 -28.45 44.44
N SER A 668 -31.80 -28.90 45.64
CA SER A 668 -30.64 -28.37 46.34
C SER A 668 -29.35 -28.64 45.57
N ARG A 669 -29.19 -29.85 45.05
CA ARG A 669 -28.04 -30.22 44.22
C ARG A 669 -27.98 -29.40 42.93
N ALA A 670 -29.10 -29.20 42.25
CA ALA A 670 -29.19 -28.36 41.05
C ALA A 670 -28.82 -26.89 41.32
N ARG A 671 -29.15 -26.34 42.50
CA ARG A 671 -28.68 -25.01 42.93
C ARG A 671 -27.16 -24.98 43.11
N SER A 672 -26.59 -25.99 43.78
CA SER A 672 -25.13 -26.13 43.92
C SER A 672 -24.43 -26.20 42.57
N LEU A 673 -24.89 -27.09 41.69
CA LEU A 673 -24.33 -27.28 40.35
C LEU A 673 -24.36 -26.02 39.51
N ARG A 674 -25.47 -25.25 39.53
CA ARG A 674 -25.53 -23.96 38.83
C ARG A 674 -24.48 -22.99 39.34
N THR A 675 -24.28 -22.94 40.66
CA THR A 675 -23.27 -22.08 41.29
C THR A 675 -21.86 -22.53 40.90
N GLU A 676 -21.58 -23.84 40.90
CA GLU A 676 -20.30 -24.41 40.47
C GLU A 676 -20.01 -24.08 39.00
N ILE A 677 -21.01 -24.21 38.12
CA ILE A 677 -20.88 -23.90 36.69
C ILE A 677 -20.66 -22.40 36.46
N GLU A 678 -21.41 -21.54 37.15
CA GLU A 678 -21.20 -20.09 37.08
C GLU A 678 -19.83 -19.67 37.59
N ALA A 679 -19.33 -20.29 38.65
CA ALA A 679 -17.97 -20.08 39.14
C ALA A 679 -16.94 -20.51 38.09
N THR A 680 -17.16 -21.66 37.44
CA THR A 680 -16.29 -22.17 36.37
C THR A 680 -16.27 -21.22 35.16
N LYS A 681 -17.42 -20.62 34.79
CA LYS A 681 -17.51 -19.62 33.71
C LYS A 681 -16.83 -18.28 34.02
N LYS A 682 -16.62 -17.95 35.30
CA LYS A 682 -15.99 -16.71 35.76
C LYS A 682 -14.48 -16.84 35.98
N SER A 683 -13.95 -18.06 35.99
CA SER A 683 -12.51 -18.30 36.04
C SER A 683 -11.93 -18.02 34.64
N PRO A 684 -10.86 -17.20 34.52
CA PRO A 684 -10.30 -16.79 33.24
C PRO A 684 -9.70 -17.94 32.44
#